data_AF-A0A927U9P0-F1
#
_entry.id   AF-A0A927U9P0-F1
#
_cell.length_a   1.000
_cell.length_b   1.000
_cell.length_c   1.000
_cell.angle_alpha   90.00
_cell.angle_beta   90.00
_cell.angle_gamma   90.00
#
_symmetry.space_group_name_H-M   'P 1'
#
loop_
_entity.id
_entity.type
_entity.pdbx_description
1 polymer ?
#
loop_
_entity_poly.entity_id
_entity_poly.type
_entity_poly.pdbx_seq_one_letter_code
_entity_poly.pdbx_strand_id
1 'polypeptide(L)'
;MAQYISSIKRNKIPLCISLLLTLLIIFEWIFSGSFTFGATKTLVAKYDNWNSFVVDGYRISGNTFISEKKKSYIIVPIQGDEDCLQLDIHAVDNIKCGVEIYYLDDEDDYVKYEREQYSFSKEGTTLNIKLPRQENDIKLVITGNKNKEIEISSISLYKNVVSLNKKLIVYAIVWGLFLFVLFYIFIKKIVKLQLCASNIRSFFTVLLIGQFAFFIINILSRNYYWGSYFSVASTDNYMDHFNMLLLLKNHDPYYAYASYPAMCFLILKAFYWILPDSVQLLQTSSGLRENDIAMFYFGILVLLCIAIVYVLFRKYLDCFEKENLYSWLLILSGPFIYTIQRGNIILLAFCGLLVYTRYYDSEDKKKRYLAYLCLAFAASIKIYPALFGLLTLKSKRFKETIHLAIIGFLTFIIPFFAFDGMATVGEFLTGLSKASDMMTSKGLGGNISLYNLTQIINAICSTNFECSQIMLGIVTILLVVLAFLAKKEWETLFLLAVACAWFPQFSFMYVIILFYPAILTALKNDEAISRGESILFGIMLVPLALPYMPWVDRAVFTTSIILPMSYSTLVVNAIILYFVIRISINIVSELTKKVSITTKAAEFVAMLILILSVLIITGLHFLKPYNAHYSFAGKGTKNNPYEISSVEDFLELVELSNKGESFGGAYFVQTSDIEFDGKTSIEPIGWTEKDCMFNGVYDGQGYSLINYYSMSDNDEEMGVFGQLNGEIYNLNLVNCNISGGSVGGFAYFIAGNGKISNCFINGQLYGYEAGALAAINNGTIENSVAFVNIDAVGVRAIAGDTYEASYINSYSNIGEGALAIGSNTFAALNNYVERTNNSLLSEHKLKQWEVDDVYFAKVAN
;
A
#
# COMPACT_ATOMS: atom_id res chain seq x y z
N MET A 1 -17.79 -31.20 32.19
CA MET A 1 -18.16 -29.79 32.50
C MET A 1 -17.45 -29.24 33.73
N ALA A 2 -17.49 -29.90 34.90
CA ALA A 2 -16.82 -29.40 36.12
C ALA A 2 -15.28 -29.21 36.01
N GLN A 3 -14.57 -30.06 35.26
CA GLN A 3 -13.14 -29.87 34.93
C GLN A 3 -12.87 -28.74 33.92
N TYR A 4 -13.83 -28.47 33.03
CA TYR A 4 -13.75 -27.34 32.09
C TYR A 4 -13.97 -26.01 32.83
N ILE A 5 -14.90 -26.02 33.79
CA ILE A 5 -15.19 -24.90 34.70
C ILE A 5 -14.04 -24.67 35.70
N SER A 6 -13.32 -25.72 36.13
CA SER A 6 -12.14 -25.57 37.00
C SER A 6 -10.90 -25.05 36.26
N SER A 7 -10.74 -25.38 34.97
CA SER A 7 -9.72 -24.80 34.08
C SER A 7 -9.95 -23.30 33.85
N ILE A 8 -11.22 -22.91 33.65
CA ILE A 8 -11.67 -21.51 33.56
C ILE A 8 -11.42 -20.74 34.86
N LYS A 9 -11.59 -21.38 36.03
CA LYS A 9 -11.32 -20.76 37.35
C LYS A 9 -9.82 -20.59 37.68
N ARG A 10 -8.91 -21.41 37.12
CA ARG A 10 -7.45 -21.32 37.36
C ARG A 10 -6.71 -20.36 36.43
N ASN A 11 -7.22 -20.11 35.23
CA ASN A 11 -6.61 -19.22 34.23
C ASN A 11 -7.47 -17.98 33.98
N LYS A 12 -7.76 -17.22 35.05
CA LYS A 12 -8.60 -16.02 34.94
C LYS A 12 -8.02 -14.97 33.99
N ILE A 13 -6.69 -14.84 33.91
CA ILE A 13 -6.05 -13.80 33.07
C ILE A 13 -6.04 -14.20 31.58
N PRO A 14 -5.60 -15.41 31.17
CA PRO A 14 -5.61 -15.80 29.76
C PRO A 14 -7.01 -16.01 29.20
N LEU A 15 -7.95 -16.51 30.01
CA LEU A 15 -9.35 -16.64 29.60
C LEU A 15 -10.00 -15.27 29.48
N CYS A 16 -9.73 -14.32 30.38
CA CYS A 16 -10.19 -12.94 30.22
C CYS A 16 -9.56 -12.27 29.00
N ILE A 17 -8.26 -12.43 28.74
CA ILE A 17 -7.58 -11.87 27.55
C ILE A 17 -8.09 -12.54 26.27
N SER A 18 -8.34 -13.85 26.27
CA SER A 18 -8.88 -14.58 25.12
C SER A 18 -10.36 -14.25 24.90
N LEU A 19 -11.18 -14.12 25.94
CA LEU A 19 -12.54 -13.60 25.79
C LEU A 19 -12.52 -12.14 25.35
N LEU A 20 -11.57 -11.31 25.81
CA LEU A 20 -11.42 -9.93 25.37
C LEU A 20 -11.02 -9.86 23.89
N LEU A 21 -10.05 -10.67 23.46
CA LEU A 21 -9.58 -10.75 22.07
C LEU A 21 -10.64 -11.35 21.16
N THR A 22 -11.36 -12.38 21.60
CA THR A 22 -12.50 -12.94 20.86
C THR A 22 -13.65 -11.93 20.80
N LEU A 23 -13.93 -11.18 21.87
CA LEU A 23 -14.90 -10.07 21.86
C LEU A 23 -14.42 -8.91 20.98
N LEU A 24 -13.12 -8.62 20.91
CA LEU A 24 -12.49 -7.58 20.08
C LEU A 24 -12.48 -7.94 18.59
N ILE A 25 -12.22 -9.21 18.26
CA ILE A 25 -12.25 -9.74 16.89
C ILE A 25 -13.70 -9.88 16.43
N ILE A 26 -14.62 -10.34 17.28
CA ILE A 26 -16.07 -10.30 17.00
C ILE A 26 -16.55 -8.85 16.92
N PHE A 27 -15.97 -7.91 17.65
CA PHE A 27 -16.28 -6.47 17.51
C PHE A 27 -15.71 -5.85 16.24
N GLU A 28 -14.48 -6.14 15.84
CA GLU A 28 -13.97 -5.71 14.54
C GLU A 28 -14.79 -6.33 13.42
N TRP A 29 -15.13 -7.61 13.52
CA TRP A 29 -15.90 -8.35 12.52
C TRP A 29 -17.37 -7.95 12.42
N ILE A 30 -18.01 -7.47 13.50
CA ILE A 30 -19.36 -6.87 13.47
C ILE A 30 -19.34 -5.42 12.93
N PHE A 31 -18.20 -4.73 12.99
CA PHE A 31 -18.07 -3.30 12.64
C PHE A 31 -17.05 -3.02 11.51
N SER A 32 -16.67 -4.02 10.72
CA SER A 32 -15.69 -3.91 9.63
C SER A 32 -16.27 -3.48 8.28
N GLY A 33 -17.49 -2.95 8.26
CA GLY A 33 -17.86 -2.04 7.18
C GLY A 33 -16.99 -0.81 7.29
N SER A 34 -16.50 -0.33 6.15
CA SER A 34 -15.53 0.78 5.97
C SER A 34 -15.39 1.66 7.20
N PHE A 35 -14.15 1.83 7.68
CA PHE A 35 -13.80 2.82 8.69
C PHE A 35 -14.43 4.17 8.31
N THR A 36 -15.59 4.46 8.89
CA THR A 36 -16.36 5.66 8.64
C THR A 36 -16.99 6.04 9.97
N PHE A 37 -16.90 7.32 10.31
CA PHE A 37 -17.67 7.91 11.39
C PHE A 37 -19.17 7.78 11.03
N GLY A 38 -19.85 6.76 11.54
CA GLY A 38 -21.27 6.54 11.28
C GLY A 38 -22.13 7.45 12.16
N ALA A 39 -22.96 8.28 11.53
CA ALA A 39 -23.79 9.26 12.21
C ALA A 39 -25.27 8.87 12.22
N THR A 40 -25.94 9.08 13.34
CA THR A 40 -27.42 9.03 13.43
C THR A 40 -28.00 10.37 12.99
N LYS A 41 -28.97 10.36 12.06
CA LYS A 41 -29.70 11.55 11.62
C LYS A 41 -30.82 11.89 12.60
N THR A 42 -30.71 13.03 13.28
CA THR A 42 -31.77 13.61 14.12
C THR A 42 -32.41 14.77 13.35
N LEU A 43 -33.73 14.80 13.23
CA LEU A 43 -34.43 15.93 12.60
C LEU A 43 -34.26 17.16 13.48
N VAL A 44 -33.75 18.26 12.92
CA VAL A 44 -33.49 19.50 13.64
C VAL A 44 -34.55 20.55 13.32
N ALA A 45 -34.85 20.72 12.03
CA ALA A 45 -35.88 21.65 11.59
C ALA A 45 -36.64 21.08 10.39
N LYS A 46 -37.92 21.41 10.27
CA LYS A 46 -38.72 21.09 9.09
C LYS A 46 -39.54 22.31 8.70
N TYR A 47 -39.47 22.66 7.43
CA TYR A 47 -40.17 23.78 6.84
C TYR A 47 -41.14 23.27 5.77
N ASP A 48 -42.42 23.39 6.06
CA ASP A 48 -43.54 23.00 5.20
C ASP A 48 -44.52 24.17 4.97
N ASN A 49 -44.14 25.38 5.40
CA ASN A 49 -44.89 26.63 5.23
C ASN A 49 -43.95 27.83 4.95
N TRP A 50 -44.28 28.74 4.03
CA TRP A 50 -43.29 29.62 3.36
C TRP A 50 -42.93 30.92 4.06
N ASN A 51 -43.41 31.15 5.28
CA ASN A 51 -43.18 32.42 5.98
C ASN A 51 -41.72 32.64 6.39
N SER A 52 -40.88 31.61 6.31
CA SER A 52 -39.50 31.61 6.78
C SER A 52 -38.44 31.66 5.68
N PHE A 53 -38.82 31.82 4.40
CA PHE A 53 -37.84 31.79 3.30
C PHE A 53 -37.76 33.13 2.56
N VAL A 54 -36.55 33.44 2.09
CA VAL A 54 -36.31 34.56 1.17
C VAL A 54 -36.00 33.99 -0.21
N VAL A 55 -36.69 34.49 -1.23
CA VAL A 55 -36.69 33.87 -2.56
C VAL A 55 -36.42 34.95 -3.59
N ASP A 56 -35.37 34.77 -4.39
CA ASP A 56 -35.03 35.68 -5.50
C ASP A 56 -35.00 34.93 -6.82
N GLY A 57 -35.59 35.56 -7.83
CA GLY A 57 -35.75 35.00 -9.16
C GLY A 57 -36.92 34.02 -9.29
N TYR A 58 -37.72 33.79 -8.25
CA TYR A 58 -38.99 33.05 -8.36
C TYR A 58 -40.21 33.91 -8.06
N ARG A 59 -41.31 33.62 -8.75
CA ARG A 59 -42.66 34.01 -8.35
C ARG A 59 -43.27 32.92 -7.48
N ILE A 60 -43.91 33.34 -6.39
CA ILE A 60 -44.51 32.43 -5.41
C ILE A 60 -46.03 32.60 -5.43
N SER A 61 -46.74 31.47 -5.46
CA SER A 61 -48.17 31.39 -5.15
C SER A 61 -48.40 30.11 -4.36
N GLY A 62 -48.62 30.22 -3.04
CA GLY A 62 -48.62 29.05 -2.15
C GLY A 62 -47.25 28.35 -2.10
N ASN A 63 -47.24 27.02 -2.24
CA ASN A 63 -46.04 26.17 -2.26
C ASN A 63 -45.39 26.05 -3.66
N THR A 64 -45.95 26.75 -4.64
CA THR A 64 -45.54 26.66 -6.04
C THR A 64 -44.58 27.79 -6.39
N PHE A 65 -43.45 27.41 -6.98
CA PHE A 65 -42.36 28.29 -7.40
C PHE A 65 -42.24 28.27 -8.92
N ILE A 66 -42.26 29.46 -9.53
CA ILE A 66 -42.04 29.64 -10.97
C ILE A 66 -40.76 30.44 -11.17
N SER A 67 -39.75 29.82 -11.79
CA SER A 67 -38.46 30.46 -12.03
C SER A 67 -38.54 31.50 -13.14
N GLU A 68 -38.24 32.76 -12.81
CA GLU A 68 -38.25 33.90 -13.75
C GLU A 68 -36.87 34.15 -14.39
N LYS A 69 -35.79 33.66 -13.76
CA LYS A 69 -34.39 33.83 -14.21
C LYS A 69 -33.76 32.48 -14.60
N LYS A 70 -32.59 32.52 -15.28
CA LYS A 70 -31.84 31.29 -15.64
C LYS A 70 -31.30 30.54 -14.42
N LYS A 71 -31.04 31.27 -13.33
CA LYS A 71 -30.71 30.77 -12.00
C LYS A 71 -31.57 31.53 -11.01
N SER A 72 -32.29 30.79 -10.18
CA SER A 72 -33.21 31.34 -9.18
C SER A 72 -32.98 30.59 -7.88
N TYR A 73 -33.12 31.27 -6.75
CA TYR A 73 -32.70 30.71 -5.46
C TYR A 73 -33.64 30.96 -4.30
N ILE A 74 -33.54 30.08 -3.30
CA ILE A 74 -34.26 30.10 -2.02
C ILE A 74 -33.21 30.13 -0.91
N ILE A 75 -33.33 31.07 0.02
CA ILE A 75 -32.54 31.10 1.25
C ILE A 75 -33.31 30.33 2.32
N VAL A 76 -32.70 29.27 2.84
CA VAL A 76 -33.22 28.36 3.86
C VAL A 76 -32.51 28.64 5.18
N PRO A 77 -33.25 29.00 6.24
CA PRO A 77 -32.63 29.25 7.53
C PRO A 77 -32.07 27.98 8.18
N ILE A 78 -30.86 28.07 8.72
CA ILE A 78 -30.17 26.98 9.41
C ILE A 78 -29.91 27.40 10.86
N GLN A 79 -30.09 26.48 11.82
CA GLN A 79 -29.88 26.77 13.25
C GLN A 79 -28.47 26.42 13.75
N GLY A 80 -27.64 25.92 12.85
CA GLY A 80 -26.19 25.86 12.94
C GLY A 80 -25.59 24.51 13.23
N ASP A 81 -26.46 23.54 13.41
CA ASP A 81 -26.12 22.22 13.90
C ASP A 81 -26.46 21.12 12.88
N GLU A 82 -27.10 21.48 11.78
CA GLU A 82 -27.57 20.59 10.72
C GLU A 82 -26.46 20.31 9.69
N ASP A 83 -26.40 19.08 9.19
CA ASP A 83 -25.40 18.63 8.21
C ASP A 83 -26.00 17.72 7.13
N CYS A 84 -27.33 17.72 7.01
CA CYS A 84 -28.06 17.10 5.91
C CYS A 84 -29.40 17.82 5.65
N LEU A 85 -29.65 18.16 4.40
CA LEU A 85 -30.91 18.71 3.88
C LEU A 85 -31.68 17.62 3.15
N GLN A 86 -32.99 17.58 3.34
CA GLN A 86 -33.90 16.74 2.56
C GLN A 86 -34.97 17.63 1.90
N LEU A 87 -35.15 17.47 0.59
CA LEU A 87 -36.12 18.23 -0.20
C LEU A 87 -37.15 17.28 -0.81
N ASP A 88 -38.42 17.51 -0.54
CA ASP A 88 -39.50 16.76 -1.16
C ASP A 88 -40.18 17.64 -2.22
N ILE A 89 -39.98 17.31 -3.50
CA ILE A 89 -40.36 18.16 -4.64
C ILE A 89 -41.34 17.43 -5.56
N HIS A 90 -42.40 18.12 -5.98
CA HIS A 90 -43.35 17.70 -7.01
C HIS A 90 -43.24 18.64 -8.21
N ALA A 91 -43.18 18.09 -9.42
CA ALA A 91 -43.14 18.88 -10.64
C ALA A 91 -44.43 18.75 -11.44
N VAL A 92 -44.89 19.85 -12.06
CA VAL A 92 -46.09 19.84 -12.91
C VAL A 92 -45.88 19.04 -14.21
N ASP A 93 -44.63 18.80 -14.62
CA ASP A 93 -44.21 17.88 -15.69
C ASP A 93 -42.90 17.18 -15.29
N ASN A 94 -42.57 16.03 -15.87
CA ASN A 94 -41.26 15.41 -15.65
C ASN A 94 -40.15 16.30 -16.20
N ILE A 95 -39.32 16.86 -15.33
CA ILE A 95 -38.32 17.89 -15.67
C ILE A 95 -36.94 17.48 -15.15
N LYS A 96 -35.88 17.81 -15.91
CA LYS A 96 -34.49 17.64 -15.50
C LYS A 96 -33.91 18.99 -15.11
N CYS A 97 -33.41 19.10 -13.89
CA CYS A 97 -32.79 20.32 -13.40
C CYS A 97 -31.66 20.04 -12.42
N GLY A 98 -30.73 20.98 -12.31
CA GLY A 98 -29.65 20.91 -11.34
C GLY A 98 -30.03 21.63 -10.05
N VAL A 99 -29.77 21.02 -8.90
CA VAL A 99 -29.82 21.71 -7.61
C VAL A 99 -28.39 22.07 -7.22
N GLU A 100 -28.16 23.35 -6.92
CA GLU A 100 -26.90 23.87 -6.40
C GLU A 100 -27.15 24.38 -4.97
N ILE A 101 -26.27 24.05 -4.02
CA ILE A 101 -26.33 24.59 -2.65
C ILE A 101 -25.17 25.57 -2.46
N TYR A 102 -25.45 26.69 -1.82
CA TYR A 102 -24.48 27.69 -1.43
C TYR A 102 -24.60 27.96 0.07
N TYR A 103 -23.48 28.18 0.77
CA TYR A 103 -23.44 28.60 2.17
C TYR A 103 -22.71 29.93 2.30
N LEU A 104 -23.02 30.69 3.35
CA LEU A 104 -22.28 31.88 3.74
C LEU A 104 -21.01 31.46 4.46
N ASP A 105 -19.85 31.77 3.89
CA ASP A 105 -18.57 31.55 4.57
C ASP A 105 -18.30 32.59 5.67
N ASP A 106 -17.15 32.49 6.34
CA ASP A 106 -16.77 33.38 7.45
C ASP A 106 -16.57 34.86 7.03
N GLU A 107 -16.67 35.17 5.72
CA GLU A 107 -16.63 36.53 5.14
C GLU A 107 -18.02 37.03 4.67
N ASP A 108 -19.11 36.35 5.02
CA ASP A 108 -20.50 36.65 4.59
C ASP A 108 -20.74 36.50 3.07
N ASP A 109 -19.94 35.70 2.36
CA ASP A 109 -20.11 35.44 0.93
C ASP A 109 -20.69 34.05 0.62
N TYR A 110 -21.61 33.96 -0.35
CA TYR A 110 -22.27 32.71 -0.73
C TYR A 110 -21.35 31.84 -1.62
N VAL A 111 -20.68 30.87 -1.01
CA VAL A 111 -19.80 29.91 -1.69
C VAL A 111 -20.56 28.66 -2.09
N LYS A 112 -20.34 28.18 -3.32
CA LYS A 112 -21.00 27.02 -3.88
C LYS A 112 -20.46 25.71 -3.27
N TYR A 113 -21.32 24.94 -2.62
CA TYR A 113 -20.99 23.68 -1.97
C TYR A 113 -21.05 22.48 -2.92
N GLU A 114 -22.19 22.30 -3.58
CA GLU A 114 -22.49 21.08 -4.32
C GLU A 114 -23.41 21.39 -5.49
N ARG A 115 -23.27 20.63 -6.58
CA ARG A 115 -24.18 20.67 -7.73
C ARG A 115 -24.43 19.26 -8.23
N GLU A 116 -25.68 18.85 -8.24
CA GLU A 116 -26.09 17.60 -8.83
C GLU A 116 -27.28 17.81 -9.78
N GLN A 117 -27.38 16.96 -10.81
CA GLN A 117 -28.53 16.97 -11.73
C GLN A 117 -29.54 15.90 -11.33
N TYR A 118 -30.79 16.31 -11.16
CA TYR A 118 -31.89 15.44 -10.77
C TYR A 118 -33.03 15.49 -11.79
N SER A 119 -33.79 14.39 -11.85
CA SER A 119 -35.04 14.33 -12.61
C SER A 119 -36.20 14.36 -11.62
N PHE A 120 -37.03 15.39 -11.67
CA PHE A 120 -38.22 15.51 -10.82
C PHE A 120 -39.43 14.97 -11.55
N SER A 121 -40.24 14.19 -10.82
CA SER A 121 -41.43 13.54 -11.36
C SER A 121 -42.73 14.15 -10.83
N LYS A 122 -43.85 13.88 -11.53
CA LYS A 122 -45.20 14.19 -11.03
C LYS A 122 -45.57 13.45 -9.74
N GLU A 123 -45.00 12.26 -9.52
CA GLU A 123 -45.28 11.40 -8.35
C GLU A 123 -44.53 11.87 -7.09
N GLY A 124 -43.66 12.87 -7.22
CA GLY A 124 -42.81 13.37 -6.14
C GLY A 124 -41.39 12.84 -6.23
N THR A 125 -40.44 13.59 -5.69
CA THR A 125 -39.02 13.22 -5.64
C THR A 125 -38.41 13.74 -4.35
N THR A 126 -37.87 12.83 -3.55
CA THR A 126 -37.16 13.16 -2.31
C THR A 126 -35.66 13.18 -2.58
N LEU A 127 -35.05 14.34 -2.38
CA LEU A 127 -33.59 14.51 -2.46
C LEU A 127 -33.00 14.55 -1.05
N ASN A 128 -31.88 13.86 -0.84
CA ASN A 128 -31.09 13.97 0.38
C ASN A 128 -29.73 14.54 0.01
N ILE A 129 -29.41 15.71 0.53
CA ILE A 129 -28.19 16.44 0.23
C ILE A 129 -27.41 16.61 1.54
N LYS A 130 -26.11 16.32 1.53
CA LYS A 130 -25.27 16.53 2.71
C LYS A 130 -25.01 18.03 2.84
N LEU A 131 -25.00 18.56 4.06
CA LEU A 131 -24.66 19.96 4.30
C LEU A 131 -23.32 20.05 5.04
N PRO A 132 -22.50 21.07 4.78
CA PRO A 132 -21.40 21.42 5.68
C PRO A 132 -22.00 21.94 7.00
N ARG A 133 -21.41 21.57 8.15
CA ARG A 133 -21.86 22.10 9.46
C ARG A 133 -21.51 23.58 9.53
N GLN A 134 -22.50 24.46 9.46
CA GLN A 134 -22.32 25.91 9.57
C GLN A 134 -23.55 26.58 10.20
N GLU A 135 -23.32 27.71 10.91
CA GLU A 135 -24.32 28.48 11.68
C GLU A 135 -25.19 29.43 10.86
N ASN A 136 -25.01 29.48 9.53
CA ASN A 136 -25.62 30.47 8.65
C ASN A 136 -26.61 29.86 7.64
N ASP A 137 -27.57 30.68 7.21
CA ASP A 137 -28.59 30.30 6.22
C ASP A 137 -27.95 29.81 4.91
N ILE A 138 -28.54 28.78 4.29
CA ILE A 138 -28.07 28.24 3.00
C ILE A 138 -28.90 28.78 1.85
N LYS A 139 -28.26 29.02 0.72
CA LYS A 139 -28.89 29.41 -0.54
C LYS A 139 -28.97 28.24 -1.50
N LEU A 140 -30.18 27.75 -1.70
CA LEU A 140 -30.52 26.69 -2.63
C LEU A 140 -30.88 27.28 -4.01
N VAL A 141 -30.10 26.98 -5.04
CA VAL A 141 -30.33 27.43 -6.42
C VAL A 141 -30.80 26.25 -7.26
N ILE A 142 -31.92 26.39 -7.96
CA ILE A 142 -32.37 25.39 -8.94
C ILE A 142 -32.06 25.94 -10.34
N THR A 143 -31.36 25.14 -11.14
CA THR A 143 -30.82 25.51 -12.45
C THR A 143 -31.50 24.71 -13.56
N GLY A 144 -31.86 25.38 -14.66
CA GLY A 144 -32.35 24.72 -15.87
C GLY A 144 -33.87 24.72 -16.12
N ASN A 145 -34.68 25.44 -15.33
CA ASN A 145 -36.16 25.38 -15.40
C ASN A 145 -36.85 26.75 -15.61
N LYS A 146 -36.44 27.53 -16.62
CA LYS A 146 -37.08 28.84 -16.88
C LYS A 146 -38.57 28.64 -17.24
N ASN A 147 -39.47 29.34 -16.54
CA ASN A 147 -40.93 29.29 -16.72
C ASN A 147 -41.61 27.92 -16.49
N LYS A 148 -40.98 27.00 -15.74
CA LYS A 148 -41.59 25.72 -15.34
C LYS A 148 -41.97 25.74 -13.86
N GLU A 149 -43.14 25.17 -13.56
CA GLU A 149 -43.72 25.11 -12.21
C GLU A 149 -43.17 23.91 -11.42
N ILE A 150 -42.62 24.20 -10.25
CA ILE A 150 -42.24 23.21 -9.24
C ILE A 150 -42.94 23.54 -7.93
N GLU A 151 -43.43 22.51 -7.24
CA GLU A 151 -43.98 22.60 -5.90
C GLU A 151 -43.01 21.91 -4.95
N ILE A 152 -42.52 22.65 -3.95
CA ILE A 152 -41.72 22.06 -2.89
C ILE A 152 -42.70 21.75 -1.76
N SER A 153 -42.79 20.50 -1.34
CA SER A 153 -43.73 20.07 -0.29
C SER A 153 -43.13 20.20 1.10
N SER A 154 -41.84 19.90 1.26
CA SER A 154 -41.11 20.17 2.50
C SER A 154 -39.61 20.31 2.28
N ILE A 155 -38.98 21.11 3.15
CA ILE A 155 -37.53 21.17 3.34
C ILE A 155 -37.24 20.73 4.78
N SER A 156 -36.58 19.59 4.96
CA SER A 156 -36.25 19.04 6.27
C SER A 156 -34.73 19.07 6.49
N LEU A 157 -34.27 19.62 7.62
CA LEU A 157 -32.88 19.67 8.02
C LEU A 157 -32.61 18.66 9.14
N TYR A 158 -31.53 17.90 9.00
CA TYR A 158 -31.08 16.88 9.93
C TYR A 158 -29.65 17.15 10.40
N LYS A 159 -29.35 16.74 11.62
CA LYS A 159 -28.00 16.66 12.19
C LYS A 159 -27.57 15.21 12.30
N ASN A 160 -26.47 14.90 11.63
CA ASN A 160 -25.67 13.69 11.78
C ASN A 160 -24.84 13.88 13.04
N VAL A 161 -25.36 13.48 14.19
CA VAL A 161 -24.56 13.53 15.42
C VAL A 161 -23.47 12.47 15.31
N VAL A 162 -22.21 12.91 15.28
CA VAL A 162 -21.06 12.06 15.57
C VAL A 162 -21.09 11.81 17.06
N SER A 163 -21.76 10.75 17.47
CA SER A 163 -21.63 10.31 18.85
C SER A 163 -20.16 9.93 19.06
N LEU A 164 -19.51 10.57 20.03
CA LEU A 164 -18.22 10.14 20.58
C LEU A 164 -18.41 8.67 20.95
N ASN A 165 -17.90 7.79 20.11
CA ASN A 165 -18.14 6.39 20.34
C ASN A 165 -17.42 6.06 21.64
N LYS A 166 -18.16 5.75 22.70
CA LYS A 166 -17.57 5.25 23.95
C LYS A 166 -16.56 4.14 23.64
N LYS A 167 -16.74 3.41 22.53
CA LYS A 167 -15.78 2.45 22.00
C LYS A 167 -14.41 3.05 21.67
N LEU A 168 -14.25 4.25 21.10
CA LEU A 168 -12.94 4.81 20.74
C LEU A 168 -12.09 5.18 21.96
N ILE A 169 -12.70 5.83 22.96
CA ILE A 169 -12.05 6.11 24.24
C ILE A 169 -11.77 4.80 24.98
N VAL A 170 -12.72 3.85 24.95
CA VAL A 170 -12.49 2.50 25.47
C VAL A 170 -11.40 1.77 24.68
N TYR A 171 -11.26 1.96 23.36
CA TYR A 171 -10.21 1.35 22.54
C TYR A 171 -8.86 1.96 22.88
N ALA A 172 -8.73 3.29 22.95
CA ALA A 172 -7.48 3.94 23.34
C ALA A 172 -7.05 3.57 24.77
N ILE A 173 -8.01 3.51 25.70
CA ILE A 173 -7.76 3.11 27.09
C ILE A 173 -7.46 1.60 27.19
N VAL A 174 -8.19 0.74 26.47
CA VAL A 174 -7.99 -0.73 26.48
C VAL A 174 -6.70 -1.10 25.75
N TRP A 175 -6.38 -0.49 24.61
CA TRP A 175 -5.12 -0.68 23.90
C TRP A 175 -3.93 -0.10 24.66
N GLY A 176 -4.09 1.08 25.27
CA GLY A 176 -3.09 1.68 26.16
C GLY A 176 -2.83 0.81 27.40
N LEU A 177 -3.88 0.33 28.08
CA LEU A 177 -3.77 -0.60 29.21
C LEU A 177 -3.25 -1.97 28.78
N PHE A 178 -3.60 -2.46 27.59
CA PHE A 178 -3.12 -3.72 27.02
C PHE A 178 -1.62 -3.65 26.72
N LEU A 179 -1.16 -2.57 26.08
CA LEU A 179 0.26 -2.32 25.82
C LEU A 179 1.02 -2.11 27.12
N PHE A 180 0.47 -1.39 28.09
CA PHE A 180 1.08 -1.20 29.41
C PHE A 180 1.17 -2.50 30.21
N VAL A 181 0.14 -3.34 30.22
CA VAL A 181 0.14 -4.65 30.89
C VAL A 181 1.07 -5.63 30.19
N LEU A 182 1.12 -5.64 28.85
CA LEU A 182 2.09 -6.42 28.10
C LEU A 182 3.51 -5.94 28.38
N PHE A 183 3.76 -4.64 28.37
CA PHE A 183 5.06 -4.03 28.67
C PHE A 183 5.50 -4.30 30.12
N TYR A 184 4.59 -4.22 31.09
CA TYR A 184 4.84 -4.55 32.49
C TYR A 184 5.12 -6.05 32.69
N ILE A 185 4.37 -6.95 32.05
CA ILE A 185 4.63 -8.40 32.06
C ILE A 185 5.95 -8.72 31.34
N PHE A 186 6.27 -7.98 30.27
CA PHE A 186 7.47 -8.10 29.45
C PHE A 186 8.72 -7.71 30.24
N ILE A 187 8.74 -6.54 30.89
CA ILE A 187 9.85 -6.13 31.77
C ILE A 187 10.01 -7.09 32.94
N LYS A 188 8.91 -7.51 33.58
CA LYS A 188 8.97 -8.45 34.71
C LYS A 188 9.45 -9.86 34.31
N LYS A 189 9.29 -10.26 33.04
CA LYS A 189 9.83 -11.53 32.49
C LYS A 189 11.26 -11.38 31.95
N ILE A 190 11.62 -10.26 31.36
CA ILE A 190 12.99 -9.97 30.87
C ILE A 190 13.97 -9.89 32.04
N VAL A 191 13.58 -9.23 33.14
CA VAL A 191 14.38 -9.18 34.37
C VAL A 191 14.52 -10.58 35.01
N LYS A 192 13.62 -11.52 34.71
CA LYS A 192 13.72 -12.93 35.13
C LYS A 192 14.42 -13.86 34.11
N LEU A 193 14.69 -13.38 32.89
CA LEU A 193 15.23 -14.15 31.76
C LEU A 193 16.77 -14.14 31.69
N GLN A 194 17.44 -13.38 32.57
CA GLN A 194 18.89 -13.24 32.53
C GLN A 194 19.70 -14.47 32.97
N LEU A 195 19.07 -15.57 33.42
CA LEU A 195 19.81 -16.75 33.92
C LEU A 195 19.11 -18.07 33.50
N CYS A 196 19.72 -18.82 32.56
CA CYS A 196 19.46 -20.23 32.15
C CYS A 196 18.21 -20.59 31.30
N ALA A 197 18.26 -20.59 29.96
CA ALA A 197 17.10 -20.98 29.12
C ALA A 197 17.43 -21.88 27.90
N SER A 198 16.58 -22.88 27.63
CA SER A 198 16.62 -23.85 26.51
C SER A 198 16.40 -23.23 25.10
N ASN A 199 16.61 -23.99 24.02
CA ASN A 199 16.47 -23.49 22.64
C ASN A 199 15.05 -22.97 22.36
N ILE A 200 14.02 -23.68 22.81
CA ILE A 200 12.63 -23.23 22.66
C ILE A 200 12.38 -21.88 23.33
N ARG A 201 12.95 -21.65 24.52
CA ARG A 201 12.81 -20.36 25.21
C ARG A 201 13.49 -19.25 24.43
N SER A 202 14.66 -19.51 23.85
CA SER A 202 15.39 -18.54 23.02
C SER A 202 14.59 -18.16 21.78
N PHE A 203 14.07 -19.16 21.04
CA PHE A 203 13.21 -18.97 19.88
C PHE A 203 11.98 -18.09 20.19
N PHE A 204 11.19 -18.45 21.21
CA PHE A 204 9.97 -17.70 21.54
C PHE A 204 10.25 -16.32 22.15
N THR A 205 11.42 -16.13 22.78
CA THR A 205 11.83 -14.81 23.28
C THR A 205 12.15 -13.88 22.11
N VAL A 206 12.91 -14.35 21.12
CA VAL A 206 13.21 -13.59 19.90
C VAL A 206 11.92 -13.27 19.14
N LEU A 207 11.03 -14.25 18.97
CA LEU A 207 9.77 -14.06 18.28
C LEU A 207 8.90 -12.98 18.96
N LEU A 208 8.78 -13.03 20.30
CA LEU A 208 8.05 -12.02 21.07
C LEU A 208 8.68 -10.62 20.96
N ILE A 209 10.00 -10.51 21.18
CA ILE A 209 10.71 -9.23 21.12
C ILE A 209 10.64 -8.63 19.71
N GLY A 210 10.88 -9.46 18.69
CA GLY A 210 10.86 -9.03 17.29
C GLY A 210 9.49 -8.54 16.85
N GLN A 211 8.41 -9.24 17.22
CA GLN A 211 7.04 -8.77 16.97
C GLN A 211 6.76 -7.43 17.65
N PHE A 212 7.16 -7.26 18.92
CA PHE A 212 6.97 -6.00 19.63
C PHE A 212 7.79 -4.85 19.01
N ALA A 213 9.05 -5.13 18.64
CA ALA A 213 9.93 -4.19 17.97
C ALA A 213 9.35 -3.75 16.62
N PHE A 214 8.79 -4.67 15.83
CA PHE A 214 8.13 -4.35 14.56
C PHE A 214 7.03 -3.30 14.72
N PHE A 215 6.13 -3.49 15.70
CA PHE A 215 5.05 -2.53 15.93
C PHE A 215 5.57 -1.19 16.45
N ILE A 216 6.54 -1.18 17.37
CA ILE A 216 7.15 0.06 17.86
C ILE A 216 7.80 0.83 16.71
N ILE A 217 8.61 0.15 15.89
CA ILE A 217 9.31 0.78 14.76
C ILE A 217 8.28 1.38 13.79
N ASN A 218 7.18 0.68 13.50
CA ASN A 218 6.14 1.20 12.62
C ASN A 218 5.35 2.37 13.23
N ILE A 219 5.06 2.35 14.54
CA ILE A 219 4.47 3.51 15.22
C ILE A 219 5.40 4.73 15.13
N LEU A 220 6.69 4.56 15.44
CA LEU A 220 7.68 5.63 15.44
C LEU A 220 7.99 6.16 14.03
N SER A 221 7.96 5.29 13.03
CA SER A 221 8.22 5.63 11.63
C SER A 221 6.96 6.00 10.83
N ARG A 222 5.80 6.14 11.49
CA ARG A 222 4.50 6.39 10.84
C ARG A 222 4.21 5.40 9.70
N ASN A 223 4.46 4.12 9.95
CA ASN A 223 4.31 2.98 9.05
C ASN A 223 5.25 2.95 7.83
N TYR A 224 6.31 3.78 7.78
CA TYR A 224 7.27 3.76 6.67
C TYR A 224 7.86 2.37 6.40
N TYR A 225 8.23 1.63 7.45
CA TYR A 225 8.81 0.29 7.33
C TYR A 225 7.77 -0.83 7.21
N TRP A 226 6.48 -0.53 7.10
CA TRP A 226 5.44 -1.54 6.93
C TRP A 226 5.66 -2.35 5.65
N GLY A 227 5.95 -1.63 4.56
CA GLY A 227 6.24 -2.17 3.23
C GLY A 227 7.50 -3.04 3.15
N SER A 228 8.37 -2.99 4.16
CA SER A 228 9.58 -3.79 4.20
C SER A 228 9.28 -5.29 4.36
N TYR A 229 8.07 -5.63 4.83
CA TYR A 229 7.61 -7.00 5.05
C TYR A 229 6.19 -7.25 4.54
N PHE A 230 5.28 -6.30 4.77
CA PHE A 230 3.86 -6.37 4.39
C PHE A 230 3.58 -5.62 3.10
N SER A 231 2.42 -5.87 2.48
CA SER A 231 1.98 -5.04 1.35
C SER A 231 1.67 -3.62 1.82
N VAL A 232 2.14 -2.60 1.09
CA VAL A 232 1.91 -1.16 1.38
C VAL A 232 0.52 -0.72 0.95
N ALA A 233 0.05 -1.22 -0.19
CA ALA A 233 -1.26 -0.84 -0.76
C ALA A 233 -2.40 -1.45 0.07
N SER A 234 -3.10 -0.62 0.83
CA SER A 234 -4.28 -1.03 1.62
C SER A 234 -5.45 -1.52 0.76
N THR A 235 -5.50 -1.04 -0.49
CA THR A 235 -6.42 -1.50 -1.55
C THR A 235 -6.11 -2.93 -2.01
N ASP A 236 -4.89 -3.41 -1.82
CA ASP A 236 -4.46 -4.77 -2.21
C ASP A 236 -4.56 -5.80 -1.07
N ASN A 237 -5.05 -5.41 0.10
CA ASN A 237 -5.31 -6.33 1.20
C ASN A 237 -6.41 -7.33 0.83
N TYR A 238 -6.22 -8.60 1.16
CA TYR A 238 -7.13 -9.73 0.93
C TYR A 238 -7.39 -10.06 -0.55
N MET A 239 -6.73 -9.38 -1.47
CA MET A 239 -7.04 -9.45 -2.89
C MET A 239 -6.72 -10.81 -3.50
N ASP A 240 -5.83 -11.63 -2.92
CA ASP A 240 -5.62 -12.99 -3.40
C ASP A 240 -6.90 -13.84 -3.30
N HIS A 241 -7.79 -13.53 -2.34
CA HIS A 241 -9.11 -14.16 -2.23
C HIS A 241 -10.11 -13.55 -3.21
N PHE A 242 -10.31 -12.23 -3.14
CA PHE A 242 -11.39 -11.56 -3.87
C PHE A 242 -11.16 -11.52 -5.39
N ASN A 243 -9.90 -11.45 -5.85
CA ASN A 243 -9.58 -11.60 -7.27
C ASN A 243 -10.00 -12.98 -7.78
N MET A 244 -9.68 -14.05 -7.03
CA MET A 244 -10.04 -15.42 -7.43
C MET A 244 -11.53 -15.67 -7.31
N LEU A 245 -12.21 -15.03 -6.36
CA LEU A 245 -13.67 -15.11 -6.21
C LEU A 245 -14.39 -14.46 -7.41
N LEU A 246 -13.93 -13.30 -7.88
CA LEU A 246 -14.52 -12.62 -9.04
C LEU A 246 -14.48 -13.49 -10.31
N LEU A 247 -13.43 -14.29 -10.49
CA LEU A 247 -13.28 -15.16 -11.67
C LEU A 247 -14.39 -16.20 -11.82
N LEU A 248 -15.12 -16.54 -10.75
CA LEU A 248 -16.23 -17.49 -10.81
C LEU A 248 -17.48 -16.94 -11.51
N LYS A 249 -17.56 -15.63 -11.71
CA LYS A 249 -18.70 -14.97 -12.35
C LYS A 249 -18.96 -15.47 -13.77
N ASN A 250 -17.91 -15.77 -14.52
CA ASN A 250 -18.01 -16.25 -15.89
C ASN A 250 -18.19 -17.78 -15.98
N HIS A 251 -18.45 -18.45 -14.86
CA HIS A 251 -18.59 -19.91 -14.69
C HIS A 251 -17.33 -20.74 -14.98
N ASP A 252 -16.40 -20.25 -15.80
CA ASP A 252 -15.07 -20.81 -15.99
C ASP A 252 -13.98 -19.77 -15.60
N PRO A 253 -13.20 -20.03 -14.53
CA PRO A 253 -12.12 -19.15 -14.10
C PRO A 253 -10.89 -19.20 -15.02
N TYR A 254 -10.74 -20.23 -15.87
CA TYR A 254 -9.53 -20.44 -16.66
C TYR A 254 -9.51 -19.65 -17.97
N TYR A 255 -10.68 -19.23 -18.48
CA TYR A 255 -10.80 -18.21 -19.53
C TYR A 255 -9.96 -16.94 -19.23
N ALA A 256 -9.81 -16.57 -17.96
CA ALA A 256 -9.03 -15.41 -17.52
C ALA A 256 -7.58 -15.76 -17.10
N TYR A 257 -7.04 -16.89 -17.56
CA TYR A 257 -5.69 -17.37 -17.23
C TYR A 257 -5.43 -17.53 -15.72
N ALA A 258 -6.41 -18.05 -14.99
CA ALA A 258 -6.26 -18.35 -13.56
C ALA A 258 -5.05 -19.26 -13.27
N SER A 259 -4.28 -18.90 -12.24
CA SER A 259 -3.09 -19.65 -11.80
C SER A 259 -3.36 -20.58 -10.60
N TYR A 260 -4.61 -20.68 -10.15
CA TYR A 260 -4.99 -21.53 -9.02
C TYR A 260 -5.52 -22.88 -9.53
N PRO A 261 -5.21 -24.01 -8.86
CA PRO A 261 -5.80 -25.31 -9.23
C PRO A 261 -7.31 -25.36 -9.03
N ALA A 262 -7.99 -26.28 -9.72
CA ALA A 262 -9.46 -26.31 -9.78
C ALA A 262 -10.13 -26.56 -8.42
N MET A 263 -9.46 -27.23 -7.48
CA MET A 263 -9.99 -27.39 -6.12
C MET A 263 -10.23 -26.04 -5.43
N CYS A 264 -9.37 -25.05 -5.67
CA CYS A 264 -9.55 -23.70 -5.12
C CYS A 264 -10.89 -23.11 -5.58
N PHE A 265 -11.21 -23.27 -6.86
CA PHE A 265 -12.44 -22.75 -7.44
C PHE A 265 -13.67 -23.55 -7.00
N LEU A 266 -13.57 -24.85 -6.73
CA LEU A 266 -14.66 -25.59 -6.08
C LEU A 266 -14.97 -25.07 -4.68
N ILE A 267 -13.92 -24.81 -3.88
CA ILE A 267 -14.08 -24.23 -2.54
C ILE A 267 -14.71 -22.84 -2.66
N LEU A 268 -14.15 -21.97 -3.51
CA LEU A 268 -14.67 -20.62 -3.73
C LEU A 268 -16.08 -20.61 -4.31
N LYS A 269 -16.47 -21.61 -5.12
CA LYS A 269 -17.84 -21.75 -5.65
C LYS A 269 -18.84 -22.03 -4.55
N ALA A 270 -18.48 -22.84 -3.55
CA ALA A 270 -19.30 -23.02 -2.36
C ALA A 270 -19.46 -21.70 -1.57
N PHE A 271 -18.42 -20.87 -1.47
CA PHE A 271 -18.52 -19.53 -0.89
C PHE A 271 -19.42 -18.62 -1.73
N TYR A 272 -19.21 -18.59 -3.04
CA TYR A 272 -19.94 -17.75 -3.98
C TYR A 272 -21.45 -18.03 -3.95
N TRP A 273 -21.85 -19.31 -3.88
CA TRP A 273 -23.26 -19.71 -3.78
C TRP A 273 -23.97 -19.30 -2.48
N ILE A 274 -23.22 -19.03 -1.41
CA ILE A 274 -23.79 -18.58 -0.13
C ILE A 274 -24.00 -17.06 -0.16
N LEU A 275 -23.33 -16.32 -1.05
CA LEU A 275 -23.49 -14.88 -1.17
C LEU A 275 -24.88 -14.52 -1.73
N PRO A 276 -25.52 -13.44 -1.26
CA PRO A 276 -26.74 -12.94 -1.87
C PRO A 276 -26.53 -12.56 -3.34
N ASP A 277 -27.57 -12.69 -4.15
CA ASP A 277 -27.51 -12.34 -5.58
C ASP A 277 -27.04 -10.90 -5.82
N SER A 278 -27.43 -9.96 -4.95
CA SER A 278 -26.99 -8.56 -5.02
C SER A 278 -25.46 -8.40 -4.88
N VAL A 279 -24.81 -9.27 -4.11
CA VAL A 279 -23.36 -9.29 -3.91
C VAL A 279 -22.67 -10.00 -5.07
N GLN A 280 -23.27 -11.10 -5.57
CA GLN A 280 -22.77 -11.83 -6.74
C GLN A 280 -22.74 -10.97 -8.01
N LEU A 281 -23.65 -9.99 -8.13
CA LEU A 281 -23.74 -9.06 -9.26
C LEU A 281 -22.60 -8.03 -9.34
N LEU A 282 -21.85 -7.83 -8.25
CA LEU A 282 -20.72 -6.89 -8.22
C LEU A 282 -19.71 -7.21 -9.34
N GLN A 283 -19.17 -6.16 -9.95
CA GLN A 283 -18.35 -6.27 -11.18
C GLN A 283 -16.85 -6.22 -10.92
N THR A 284 -16.43 -5.85 -9.70
CA THR A 284 -15.02 -5.65 -9.36
C THR A 284 -14.62 -6.43 -8.11
N SER A 285 -13.37 -6.89 -8.06
CA SER A 285 -12.82 -7.56 -6.89
C SER A 285 -12.77 -6.62 -5.68
N SER A 286 -12.48 -5.34 -5.91
CA SER A 286 -12.54 -4.29 -4.88
C SER A 286 -13.94 -4.14 -4.31
N GLY A 287 -14.99 -4.16 -5.16
CA GLY A 287 -16.37 -4.10 -4.72
C GLY A 287 -16.77 -5.32 -3.88
N LEU A 288 -16.35 -6.54 -4.27
CA LEU A 288 -16.55 -7.74 -3.45
C LEU A 288 -15.83 -7.65 -2.09
N ARG A 289 -14.60 -7.14 -2.09
CA ARG A 289 -13.80 -6.96 -0.87
C ARG A 289 -14.42 -5.93 0.08
N GLU A 290 -14.94 -4.83 -0.46
CA GLU A 290 -15.56 -3.74 0.32
C GLU A 290 -16.99 -4.06 0.78
N ASN A 291 -17.58 -5.13 0.24
CA ASN A 291 -18.90 -5.58 0.65
C ASN A 291 -18.86 -6.33 1.99
N ASP A 292 -19.62 -5.84 2.97
CA ASP A 292 -19.68 -6.39 4.33
C ASP A 292 -20.01 -7.89 4.38
N ILE A 293 -20.92 -8.35 3.52
CA ILE A 293 -21.38 -9.75 3.52
C ILE A 293 -20.27 -10.65 2.98
N ALA A 294 -19.67 -10.30 1.84
CA ALA A 294 -18.57 -11.07 1.28
C ALA A 294 -17.35 -11.10 2.21
N MET A 295 -17.00 -9.96 2.81
CA MET A 295 -15.94 -9.85 3.82
C MET A 295 -16.24 -10.68 5.07
N PHE A 296 -17.49 -10.69 5.53
CA PHE A 296 -17.93 -11.49 6.68
C PHE A 296 -17.67 -12.98 6.47
N TYR A 297 -18.07 -13.55 5.32
CA TYR A 297 -17.85 -14.97 5.00
C TYR A 297 -16.37 -15.33 4.84
N PHE A 298 -15.59 -14.45 4.18
CA PHE A 298 -14.14 -14.59 4.13
C PHE A 298 -13.53 -14.61 5.55
N GLY A 299 -13.99 -13.71 6.43
CA GLY A 299 -13.61 -13.67 7.85
C GLY A 299 -13.88 -14.98 8.58
N ILE A 300 -15.03 -15.63 8.36
CA ILE A 300 -15.34 -16.96 8.94
C ILE A 300 -14.32 -18.01 8.51
N LEU A 301 -14.00 -18.07 7.22
CA LEU A 301 -13.02 -19.01 6.70
C LEU A 301 -11.65 -18.81 7.37
N VAL A 302 -11.20 -17.56 7.47
CA VAL A 302 -9.93 -17.22 8.14
C VAL A 302 -9.97 -17.62 9.62
N LEU A 303 -11.04 -17.30 10.35
CA LEU A 303 -11.19 -17.65 11.77
C LEU A 303 -11.22 -19.17 11.99
N LEU A 304 -11.88 -19.93 11.12
CA LEU A 304 -11.90 -21.38 11.16
C LEU A 304 -10.49 -21.95 10.97
N CYS A 305 -9.75 -21.45 9.97
CA CYS A 305 -8.36 -21.84 9.76
C CYS A 305 -7.47 -21.51 10.96
N ILE A 306 -7.62 -20.31 11.57
CA ILE A 306 -6.90 -19.92 12.78
C ILE A 306 -7.20 -20.88 13.94
N ALA A 307 -8.47 -21.24 14.14
CA ALA A 307 -8.87 -22.16 15.19
C ALA A 307 -8.26 -23.56 14.99
N ILE A 308 -8.27 -24.07 13.76
CA ILE A 308 -7.65 -25.36 13.40
C ILE A 308 -6.14 -25.30 13.65
N VAL A 309 -5.47 -24.27 13.13
CA VAL A 309 -4.02 -24.08 13.31
C VAL A 309 -3.66 -23.95 14.78
N TYR A 310 -4.42 -23.20 15.58
CA TYR A 310 -4.19 -23.08 17.02
C TYR A 310 -4.22 -24.44 17.72
N VAL A 311 -5.25 -25.26 17.43
CA VAL A 311 -5.35 -26.61 18.00
C VAL A 311 -4.17 -27.48 17.57
N LEU A 312 -3.74 -27.39 16.31
CA LEU A 312 -2.60 -28.15 15.80
C LEU A 312 -1.28 -27.69 16.41
N PHE A 313 -1.01 -26.39 16.49
CA PHE A 313 0.18 -25.85 17.17
C PHE A 313 0.24 -26.28 18.63
N ARG A 314 -0.87 -26.28 19.36
CA ARG A 314 -0.88 -26.84 20.72
C ARG A 314 -0.49 -28.31 20.75
N LYS A 315 -1.00 -29.14 19.83
CA LYS A 315 -0.58 -30.55 19.71
C LYS A 315 0.89 -30.73 19.31
N TYR A 316 1.48 -29.75 18.65
CA TYR A 316 2.92 -29.73 18.41
C TYR A 316 3.69 -29.31 19.66
N LEU A 317 3.12 -28.46 20.49
CA LEU A 317 3.80 -27.85 21.63
C LEU A 317 3.42 -28.50 22.98
N ASP A 318 2.68 -29.60 22.95
CA ASP A 318 2.10 -30.28 24.12
C ASP A 318 3.11 -30.72 25.18
N CYS A 319 4.34 -30.97 24.77
CA CYS A 319 5.46 -31.26 25.66
C CYS A 319 5.99 -30.03 26.43
N PHE A 320 5.46 -28.82 26.19
CA PHE A 320 5.95 -27.59 26.80
C PHE A 320 4.90 -26.92 27.71
N GLU A 321 5.33 -26.51 28.90
CA GLU A 321 4.45 -25.89 29.91
C GLU A 321 3.67 -24.64 29.43
N LYS A 322 4.21 -23.92 28.43
CA LYS A 322 3.66 -22.67 27.89
C LYS A 322 3.05 -22.82 26.49
N GLU A 323 2.64 -24.03 26.11
CA GLU A 323 2.04 -24.37 24.80
C GLU A 323 1.02 -23.35 24.28
N ASN A 324 0.13 -22.85 25.14
CA ASN A 324 -0.93 -21.91 24.76
C ASN A 324 -0.37 -20.56 24.32
N LEU A 325 0.60 -20.02 25.07
CA LEU A 325 1.25 -18.75 24.76
C LEU A 325 2.06 -18.87 23.47
N TYR A 326 2.81 -19.96 23.34
CA TYR A 326 3.65 -20.24 22.19
C TYR A 326 2.83 -20.42 20.91
N SER A 327 1.67 -21.07 20.99
CA SER A 327 0.75 -21.20 19.85
C SER A 327 0.24 -19.84 19.35
N TRP A 328 -0.07 -18.92 20.26
CA TRP A 328 -0.47 -17.56 19.87
C TRP A 328 0.68 -16.75 19.27
N LEU A 329 1.89 -16.85 19.83
CA LEU A 329 3.06 -16.18 19.24
C LEU A 329 3.37 -16.65 17.81
N LEU A 330 3.13 -17.93 17.54
CA LEU A 330 3.25 -18.52 16.20
C LEU A 330 2.18 -18.04 15.22
N ILE A 331 0.95 -17.78 15.70
CA ILE A 331 -0.15 -17.21 14.90
C ILE A 331 0.09 -15.72 14.64
N LEU A 332 0.69 -15.00 15.58
CA LEU A 332 1.03 -13.58 15.46
C LEU A 332 2.37 -13.32 14.76
N SER A 333 2.95 -14.34 14.14
CA SER A 333 4.21 -14.23 13.42
C SER A 333 4.05 -13.47 12.09
N GLY A 334 5.17 -13.01 11.54
CA GLY A 334 5.20 -12.33 10.25
C GLY A 334 4.58 -13.17 9.12
N PRO A 335 5.05 -14.41 8.87
CA PRO A 335 4.53 -15.25 7.79
C PRO A 335 3.03 -15.53 7.89
N PHE A 336 2.55 -15.77 9.11
CA PHE A 336 1.14 -16.10 9.33
C PHE A 336 0.24 -14.88 9.13
N ILE A 337 0.62 -13.73 9.69
CA ILE A 337 -0.10 -12.47 9.47
C ILE A 337 -0.04 -12.07 7.98
N TYR A 338 1.11 -12.23 7.31
CA TYR A 338 1.23 -11.89 5.89
C TYR A 338 0.32 -12.76 5.01
N THR A 339 0.17 -14.04 5.36
CA THR A 339 -0.79 -14.94 4.71
C THR A 339 -2.23 -14.43 4.83
N ILE A 340 -2.61 -13.94 6.02
CA ILE A 340 -3.93 -13.34 6.27
C ILE A 340 -4.07 -12.02 5.52
N GLN A 341 -3.08 -11.12 5.60
CA GLN A 341 -3.10 -9.81 4.92
C GLN A 341 -3.33 -9.96 3.42
N ARG A 342 -2.68 -10.94 2.78
CA ARG A 342 -2.88 -11.23 1.36
C ARG A 342 -4.24 -11.86 1.05
N GLY A 343 -4.86 -12.52 2.03
CA GLY A 343 -6.06 -13.35 1.83
C GLY A 343 -5.76 -14.64 1.08
N ASN A 344 -4.55 -15.18 1.22
CA ASN A 344 -4.11 -16.30 0.40
C ASN A 344 -4.65 -17.63 0.93
N ILE A 345 -5.27 -18.43 0.04
CA ILE A 345 -5.87 -19.73 0.38
C ILE A 345 -4.84 -20.78 0.84
N ILE A 346 -3.53 -20.51 0.71
CA ILE A 346 -2.47 -21.36 1.28
C ILE A 346 -2.66 -21.60 2.79
N LEU A 347 -3.34 -20.70 3.51
CA LEU A 347 -3.67 -20.90 4.92
C LEU A 347 -4.51 -22.18 5.16
N LEU A 348 -5.43 -22.50 4.24
CA LEU A 348 -6.22 -23.73 4.30
C LEU A 348 -5.38 -24.96 3.95
N ALA A 349 -4.51 -24.86 2.94
CA ALA A 349 -3.56 -25.93 2.61
C ALA A 349 -2.59 -26.22 3.79
N PHE A 350 -2.18 -25.18 4.51
CA PHE A 350 -1.32 -25.29 5.68
C PHE A 350 -1.97 -26.09 6.83
N CYS A 351 -3.30 -25.97 7.02
CA CYS A 351 -4.03 -26.81 7.96
C CYS A 351 -3.86 -28.30 7.63
N GLY A 352 -4.04 -28.67 6.35
CA GLY A 352 -3.87 -30.05 5.89
C GLY A 352 -2.43 -30.56 6.03
N LEU A 353 -1.44 -29.70 5.76
CA LEU A 353 -0.02 -30.02 5.95
C LEU A 353 0.33 -30.30 7.42
N LEU A 354 -0.18 -29.49 8.36
CA LEU A 354 0.03 -29.71 9.80
C LEU A 354 -0.61 -31.01 10.29
N VAL A 355 -1.80 -31.38 9.78
CA VAL A 355 -2.41 -32.68 10.09
C VAL A 355 -1.54 -33.82 9.55
N TYR A 356 -1.08 -33.71 8.29
CA TYR A 356 -0.23 -34.72 7.68
C TYR A 356 1.07 -34.91 8.45
N THR A 357 1.85 -33.85 8.62
CA THR A 357 3.15 -33.92 9.30
C THR A 357 3.05 -34.35 10.76
N ARG A 358 1.88 -34.26 11.40
CA ARG A 358 1.68 -34.74 12.77
C ARG A 358 1.34 -36.22 12.85
N TYR A 359 0.70 -36.78 11.83
CA TYR A 359 0.06 -38.10 11.89
C TYR A 359 0.48 -39.08 10.79
N TYR A 360 1.31 -38.66 9.82
CA TYR A 360 1.74 -39.52 8.72
C TYR A 360 2.50 -40.75 9.22
N ASP A 361 3.22 -40.66 10.34
CA ASP A 361 4.00 -41.71 11.00
C ASP A 361 3.27 -42.37 12.19
N SER A 362 2.00 -42.02 12.44
CA SER A 362 1.25 -42.57 13.57
C SER A 362 1.10 -44.09 13.49
N GLU A 363 1.18 -44.78 14.64
CA GLU A 363 0.91 -46.22 14.74
C GLU A 363 -0.53 -46.58 14.29
N ASP A 364 -1.49 -45.68 14.51
CA ASP A 364 -2.88 -45.84 14.11
C ASP A 364 -3.06 -45.59 12.61
N LYS A 365 -3.40 -46.66 11.88
CA LYS A 365 -3.65 -46.62 10.44
C LYS A 365 -4.74 -45.63 10.04
N LYS A 366 -5.79 -45.43 10.85
CA LYS A 366 -6.85 -44.45 10.54
C LYS A 366 -6.31 -43.03 10.54
N LYS A 367 -5.45 -42.70 11.52
CA LYS A 367 -4.79 -41.38 11.59
C LYS A 367 -3.85 -41.15 10.42
N ARG A 368 -3.14 -42.18 9.96
CA ARG A 368 -2.29 -42.08 8.76
C ARG A 368 -3.08 -41.80 7.49
N TYR A 369 -4.19 -42.51 7.27
CA TYR A 369 -5.01 -42.26 6.07
C TYR A 369 -5.73 -40.91 6.13
N LEU A 370 -6.11 -40.44 7.33
CA LEU A 370 -6.56 -39.06 7.51
C LEU A 370 -5.47 -38.06 7.12
N ALA A 371 -4.23 -38.28 7.56
CA ALA A 371 -3.08 -37.48 7.15
C ALA A 371 -2.89 -37.49 5.61
N TYR A 372 -3.03 -38.63 4.95
CA TYR A 372 -2.91 -38.74 3.49
C TYR A 372 -3.99 -37.96 2.76
N LEU A 373 -5.24 -38.05 3.21
CA LEU A 373 -6.36 -37.27 2.68
C LEU A 373 -6.12 -35.76 2.87
N CYS A 374 -5.68 -35.34 4.05
CA CYS A 374 -5.39 -33.94 4.33
C CYS A 374 -4.24 -33.39 3.48
N LEU A 375 -3.19 -34.19 3.22
CA LEU A 375 -2.10 -33.78 2.34
C LEU A 375 -2.55 -33.70 0.88
N ALA A 376 -3.30 -34.70 0.40
CA ALA A 376 -3.85 -34.70 -0.95
C ALA A 376 -4.75 -33.47 -1.18
N PHE A 377 -5.58 -33.13 -0.19
CA PHE A 377 -6.40 -31.92 -0.22
C PHE A 377 -5.55 -30.65 -0.22
N ALA A 378 -4.54 -30.55 0.65
CA ALA A 378 -3.61 -29.41 0.67
C ALA A 378 -2.88 -29.23 -0.66
N ALA A 379 -2.36 -30.31 -1.24
CA ALA A 379 -1.70 -30.36 -2.54
C ALA A 379 -2.65 -29.94 -3.69
N SER A 380 -3.93 -30.30 -3.59
CA SER A 380 -4.94 -29.89 -4.56
C SER A 380 -5.27 -28.39 -4.53
N ILE A 381 -5.02 -27.71 -3.40
CA ILE A 381 -5.20 -26.26 -3.26
C ILE A 381 -3.93 -25.52 -3.68
N LYS A 382 -2.76 -26.01 -3.25
CA LYS A 382 -1.45 -25.51 -3.66
C LYS A 382 -0.55 -26.71 -3.93
N ILE A 383 -0.02 -26.82 -5.14
CA ILE A 383 0.69 -28.03 -5.60
C ILE A 383 1.92 -28.38 -4.74
N TYR A 384 2.60 -27.38 -4.18
CA TYR A 384 3.89 -27.54 -3.50
C TYR A 384 3.86 -28.52 -2.30
N PRO A 385 2.86 -28.44 -1.37
CA PRO A 385 2.64 -29.44 -0.33
C PRO A 385 2.77 -30.91 -0.74
N ALA A 386 2.52 -31.28 -2.01
CA ALA A 386 2.68 -32.65 -2.49
C ALA A 386 4.07 -33.26 -2.18
N LEU A 387 5.13 -32.44 -2.16
CA LEU A 387 6.49 -32.90 -1.86
C LEU A 387 6.63 -33.48 -0.44
N PHE A 388 5.82 -33.03 0.52
CA PHE A 388 5.82 -33.62 1.87
C PHE A 388 5.35 -35.08 1.87
N GLY A 389 4.64 -35.53 0.83
CA GLY A 389 4.25 -36.92 0.62
C GLY A 389 5.44 -37.88 0.57
N LEU A 390 6.62 -37.38 0.20
CA LEU A 390 7.88 -38.14 0.19
C LEU A 390 8.31 -38.62 1.58
N LEU A 391 7.82 -38.02 2.67
CA LEU A 391 8.03 -38.55 4.02
C LEU A 391 7.42 -39.94 4.18
N THR A 392 6.25 -40.22 3.57
CA THR A 392 5.61 -41.54 3.62
C THR A 392 6.45 -42.58 2.89
N LEU A 393 7.05 -42.19 1.75
CA LEU A 393 7.99 -43.01 1.00
C LEU A 393 9.28 -43.27 1.81
N LYS A 394 9.83 -42.24 2.44
CA LYS A 394 11.03 -42.32 3.29
C LYS A 394 10.81 -43.24 4.49
N SER A 395 9.59 -43.29 5.05
CA SER A 395 9.22 -44.27 6.08
C SER A 395 9.09 -45.71 5.56
N LYS A 396 9.47 -45.99 4.31
CA LYS A 396 9.44 -47.32 3.65
C LYS A 396 8.04 -47.94 3.56
N ARG A 397 6.98 -47.13 3.65
CA ARG A 397 5.58 -47.59 3.52
C ARG A 397 5.12 -47.50 2.07
N PHE A 398 5.72 -48.33 1.21
CA PHE A 398 5.52 -48.25 -0.24
C PHE A 398 4.05 -48.38 -0.66
N LYS A 399 3.31 -49.34 -0.09
CA LYS A 399 1.88 -49.51 -0.39
C LYS A 399 1.04 -48.28 0.00
N GLU A 400 1.28 -47.72 1.18
CA GLU A 400 0.58 -46.50 1.63
C GLU A 400 1.01 -45.28 0.81
N THR A 401 2.25 -45.23 0.34
CA THR A 401 2.74 -44.20 -0.59
C THR A 401 2.00 -44.25 -1.93
N ILE A 402 1.78 -45.44 -2.49
CA ILE A 402 0.99 -45.63 -3.72
C ILE A 402 -0.44 -45.14 -3.49
N HIS A 403 -1.05 -45.50 -2.35
CA HIS A 403 -2.39 -45.02 -2.02
C HIS A 403 -2.44 -43.49 -1.90
N LEU A 404 -1.48 -42.87 -1.21
CA LEU A 404 -1.37 -41.42 -1.11
C LEU A 404 -1.22 -40.78 -2.49
N ALA A 405 -0.38 -41.34 -3.38
CA ALA A 405 -0.21 -40.83 -4.73
C ALA A 405 -1.50 -40.90 -5.55
N ILE A 406 -2.24 -42.03 -5.48
CA ILE A 406 -3.54 -42.18 -6.14
C ILE A 406 -4.56 -41.19 -5.59
N ILE A 407 -4.69 -41.09 -4.27
CA ILE A 407 -5.60 -40.14 -3.61
C ILE A 407 -5.25 -38.71 -4.01
N GLY A 408 -3.96 -38.35 -3.99
CA GLY A 408 -3.46 -37.05 -4.41
C GLY A 408 -3.80 -36.72 -5.86
N PHE A 409 -3.50 -37.63 -6.78
CA PHE A 409 -3.81 -37.47 -8.21
C PHE A 409 -5.31 -37.28 -8.44
N LEU A 410 -6.15 -38.14 -7.86
CA LEU A 410 -7.60 -38.03 -8.00
C LEU A 410 -8.14 -36.73 -7.39
N THR A 411 -7.67 -36.35 -6.19
CA THR A 411 -8.10 -35.11 -5.52
C THR A 411 -7.67 -33.86 -6.30
N PHE A 412 -6.56 -33.91 -7.03
CA PHE A 412 -6.10 -32.81 -7.89
C PHE A 412 -6.85 -32.76 -9.23
N ILE A 413 -7.04 -33.90 -9.90
CA ILE A 413 -7.59 -33.96 -11.26
C ILE A 413 -9.11 -33.88 -11.30
N ILE A 414 -9.83 -34.58 -10.41
CA ILE A 414 -11.30 -34.62 -10.42
C ILE A 414 -11.94 -33.23 -10.40
N PRO A 415 -11.45 -32.25 -9.60
CA PRO A 415 -12.00 -30.90 -9.61
C PRO A 415 -12.02 -30.20 -10.96
N PHE A 416 -11.08 -30.50 -11.87
CA PHE A 416 -11.05 -29.89 -13.21
C PHE A 416 -12.27 -30.27 -14.05
N PHE A 417 -12.92 -31.42 -13.78
CA PHE A 417 -14.16 -31.82 -14.47
C PHE A 417 -15.36 -30.93 -14.15
N ALA A 418 -15.27 -30.05 -13.15
CA ALA A 418 -16.27 -29.01 -12.91
C ALA A 418 -16.13 -27.79 -13.85
N PHE A 419 -15.05 -27.75 -14.65
CA PHE A 419 -14.64 -26.62 -15.49
C PHE A 419 -14.11 -27.10 -16.86
N ASP A 420 -14.79 -28.02 -17.55
CA ASP A 420 -14.40 -28.60 -18.87
C ASP A 420 -13.31 -29.69 -18.88
N GLY A 421 -12.93 -30.20 -17.70
CA GLY A 421 -12.18 -31.46 -17.58
C GLY A 421 -10.70 -31.31 -17.92
N MET A 422 -10.18 -32.22 -18.77
CA MET A 422 -8.73 -32.32 -19.00
C MET A 422 -8.15 -31.17 -19.83
N ALA A 423 -8.96 -30.51 -20.66
CA ALA A 423 -8.52 -29.37 -21.47
C ALA A 423 -8.02 -28.21 -20.56
N THR A 424 -8.75 -27.99 -19.49
CA THR A 424 -8.54 -26.98 -18.45
C THR A 424 -7.23 -27.13 -17.68
N VAL A 425 -6.68 -28.34 -17.63
CA VAL A 425 -5.36 -28.57 -17.03
C VAL A 425 -4.28 -27.81 -17.80
N GLY A 426 -4.39 -27.74 -19.14
CA GLY A 426 -3.47 -26.97 -19.99
C GLY A 426 -3.60 -25.46 -19.79
N GLU A 427 -4.83 -24.97 -19.61
CA GLU A 427 -5.12 -23.57 -19.34
C GLU A 427 -4.60 -23.11 -17.98
N PHE A 428 -4.77 -23.95 -16.95
CA PHE A 428 -4.17 -23.75 -15.63
C PHE A 428 -2.64 -23.60 -15.71
N LEU A 429 -1.96 -24.47 -16.47
CA LEU A 429 -0.50 -24.39 -16.63
C LEU A 429 -0.07 -23.10 -17.34
N THR A 430 -0.86 -22.68 -18.34
CA THR A 430 -0.65 -21.40 -19.04
C THR A 430 -0.86 -20.21 -18.10
N GLY A 431 -1.91 -20.24 -17.27
CA GLY A 431 -2.17 -19.23 -16.24
C GLY A 431 -1.05 -19.14 -15.21
N LEU A 432 -0.50 -20.27 -14.77
CA LEU A 432 0.64 -20.32 -13.86
C LEU A 432 1.90 -19.68 -14.47
N SER A 433 2.15 -19.90 -15.77
CA SER A 433 3.26 -19.25 -16.49
C SER A 433 3.07 -17.73 -16.53
N LYS A 434 1.90 -17.25 -16.97
CA LYS A 434 1.61 -15.80 -17.04
C LYS A 434 1.69 -15.12 -15.67
N ALA A 435 1.20 -15.80 -14.62
CA ALA A 435 1.31 -15.29 -13.27
C ALA A 435 2.78 -15.17 -12.82
N SER A 436 3.66 -16.07 -13.29
CA SER A 436 5.10 -15.97 -13.01
C SER A 436 5.70 -14.72 -13.62
N ASP A 437 5.46 -14.47 -14.91
CA ASP A 437 5.96 -13.29 -15.63
C ASP A 437 5.46 -11.99 -15.00
N MET A 438 4.16 -11.93 -14.65
CA MET A 438 3.57 -10.74 -14.03
C MET A 438 4.05 -10.49 -12.59
N MET A 439 4.35 -11.54 -11.83
CA MET A 439 4.73 -11.40 -10.42
C MET A 439 6.22 -11.10 -10.24
N THR A 440 7.08 -11.59 -11.13
CA THR A 440 8.51 -11.28 -11.12
C THR A 440 8.80 -9.85 -11.57
N SER A 441 7.90 -9.22 -12.33
CA SER A 441 8.03 -7.82 -12.76
C SER A 441 7.71 -6.79 -11.66
N LYS A 442 7.13 -7.19 -10.52
CA LYS A 442 6.65 -6.26 -9.48
C LYS A 442 7.73 -5.73 -8.52
N GLY A 443 8.98 -6.19 -8.67
CA GLY A 443 10.09 -5.88 -7.78
C GLY A 443 10.61 -7.10 -7.03
N LEU A 444 11.76 -6.94 -6.35
CA LEU A 444 12.46 -8.03 -5.67
C LEU A 444 12.01 -8.24 -4.22
N GLY A 445 11.25 -7.31 -3.65
CA GLY A 445 10.82 -7.31 -2.26
C GLY A 445 9.87 -8.48 -1.92
N GLY A 446 10.04 -9.04 -0.73
CA GLY A 446 9.14 -10.04 -0.17
C GLY A 446 9.17 -11.42 -0.84
N ASN A 447 9.92 -11.61 -1.92
CA ASN A 447 10.01 -12.86 -2.68
C ASN A 447 11.24 -13.68 -2.23
N ILE A 448 11.00 -14.91 -1.79
CA ILE A 448 11.99 -15.87 -1.25
C ILE A 448 12.31 -17.02 -2.22
N SER A 449 11.88 -16.93 -3.48
CA SER A 449 12.22 -17.91 -4.51
C SER A 449 13.70 -17.87 -4.87
N LEU A 450 14.22 -19.00 -5.39
CA LEU A 450 15.60 -19.05 -5.85
C LEU A 450 15.84 -18.16 -7.07
N TYR A 451 14.85 -18.05 -7.97
CA TYR A 451 14.89 -17.11 -9.08
C TYR A 451 15.06 -15.67 -8.58
N ASN A 452 14.26 -15.24 -7.61
CA ASN A 452 14.41 -13.89 -7.04
C ASN A 452 15.74 -13.71 -6.31
N LEU A 453 16.22 -14.73 -5.59
CA LEU A 453 17.53 -14.67 -4.94
C LEU A 453 18.67 -14.49 -5.96
N THR A 454 18.60 -15.13 -7.13
CA THR A 454 19.57 -14.90 -8.20
C THR A 454 19.48 -13.48 -8.76
N GLN A 455 18.28 -12.92 -8.89
CA GLN A 455 18.11 -11.52 -9.30
C GLN A 455 18.67 -10.54 -8.26
N ILE A 456 18.46 -10.79 -6.96
CA ILE A 456 19.05 -10.00 -5.88
C ILE A 456 20.58 -10.04 -5.94
N ILE A 457 21.17 -11.23 -6.14
CA ILE A 457 22.64 -11.37 -6.27
C ILE A 457 23.15 -10.64 -7.51
N ASN A 458 22.46 -10.78 -8.64
CA ASN A 458 22.79 -10.07 -9.88
C ASN A 458 22.80 -8.56 -9.67
N ALA A 459 21.76 -8.01 -9.03
CA ALA A 459 21.65 -6.60 -8.71
C ALA A 459 22.73 -6.12 -7.72
N ILE A 460 23.04 -6.90 -6.68
CA ILE A 460 24.03 -6.52 -5.65
C ILE A 460 25.47 -6.60 -6.19
N CYS A 461 25.76 -7.62 -7.01
CA CYS A 461 27.11 -7.88 -7.50
C CYS A 461 27.37 -7.29 -8.89
N SER A 462 26.38 -6.63 -9.51
CA SER A 462 26.43 -6.15 -10.90
C SER A 462 26.81 -7.28 -11.87
N THR A 463 26.15 -8.44 -11.72
CA THR A 463 26.36 -9.64 -12.55
C THR A 463 25.08 -10.02 -13.27
N ASN A 464 25.19 -10.80 -14.35
CA ASN A 464 24.05 -11.24 -15.17
C ASN A 464 23.99 -12.78 -15.24
N PHE A 465 23.85 -13.45 -14.10
CA PHE A 465 23.64 -14.89 -14.07
C PHE A 465 22.18 -15.23 -14.41
N GLU A 466 21.96 -15.96 -15.49
CA GLU A 466 20.62 -16.43 -15.83
C GLU A 466 20.23 -17.67 -15.02
N CYS A 467 19.09 -17.59 -14.34
CA CYS A 467 18.50 -18.69 -13.60
C CYS A 467 17.44 -19.41 -14.46
N SER A 468 17.85 -20.44 -15.19
CA SER A 468 16.94 -21.20 -16.05
C SER A 468 15.99 -22.11 -15.27
N GLN A 469 14.82 -22.41 -15.84
CA GLN A 469 13.88 -23.40 -15.29
C GLN A 469 14.51 -24.79 -15.10
N ILE A 470 15.43 -25.17 -15.99
CA ILE A 470 16.18 -26.43 -15.88
C ILE A 470 17.04 -26.42 -14.61
N MET A 471 17.74 -25.32 -14.34
CA MET A 471 18.55 -25.17 -13.12
C MET A 471 17.69 -25.23 -11.86
N LEU A 472 16.54 -24.54 -11.83
CA LEU A 472 15.58 -24.62 -10.71
C LEU A 472 15.10 -26.06 -10.47
N GLY A 473 14.82 -26.80 -11.55
CA GLY A 473 14.47 -28.22 -11.51
C GLY A 473 15.59 -29.09 -10.94
N ILE A 474 16.84 -28.89 -11.39
CA ILE A 474 18.01 -29.62 -10.87
C ILE A 474 18.22 -29.35 -9.38
N VAL A 475 18.19 -28.07 -8.95
CA VAL A 475 18.34 -27.72 -7.53
C VAL A 475 17.23 -28.34 -6.70
N THR A 476 16.00 -28.35 -7.20
CA THR A 476 14.86 -28.99 -6.53
C THR A 476 15.05 -30.49 -6.38
N ILE A 477 15.52 -31.19 -7.42
CA ILE A 477 15.85 -32.62 -7.36
C ILE A 477 16.96 -32.87 -6.34
N LEU A 478 18.02 -32.04 -6.32
CA LEU A 478 19.11 -32.14 -5.35
C LEU A 478 18.60 -31.96 -3.92
N LEU A 479 17.74 -30.97 -3.66
CA LEU A 479 17.11 -30.76 -2.35
C LEU A 479 16.28 -31.98 -1.92
N VAL A 480 15.53 -32.58 -2.84
CA VAL A 480 14.76 -33.81 -2.58
C VAL A 480 15.71 -34.97 -2.25
N VAL A 481 16.79 -35.17 -3.01
CA VAL A 481 17.79 -36.20 -2.72
C VAL A 481 18.43 -35.98 -1.34
N LEU A 482 18.84 -34.75 -1.02
CA LEU A 482 19.35 -34.39 0.30
C LEU A 482 18.32 -34.65 1.40
N ALA A 483 17.04 -34.36 1.16
CA ALA A 483 15.96 -34.66 2.10
C ALA A 483 15.85 -36.17 2.36
N PHE A 484 16.03 -37.03 1.35
CA PHE A 484 16.07 -38.49 1.55
C PHE A 484 17.29 -38.95 2.36
N LEU A 485 18.44 -38.30 2.17
CA LEU A 485 19.70 -38.63 2.86
C LEU A 485 19.75 -38.09 4.30
N ALA A 486 19.01 -37.01 4.61
CA ALA A 486 18.98 -36.41 5.93
C ALA A 486 18.53 -37.43 7.00
N LYS A 487 19.28 -37.55 8.10
CA LYS A 487 18.90 -38.47 9.19
C LYS A 487 17.88 -37.87 10.13
N LYS A 488 17.96 -36.55 10.36
CA LYS A 488 17.05 -35.84 11.26
C LYS A 488 15.78 -35.47 10.51
N GLU A 489 14.63 -35.68 11.13
CA GLU A 489 13.32 -35.41 10.53
C GLU A 489 13.13 -33.93 10.21
N TRP A 490 13.54 -33.02 11.11
CA TRP A 490 13.40 -31.59 10.88
C TRP A 490 14.21 -31.10 9.67
N GLU A 491 15.38 -31.69 9.41
CA GLU A 491 16.21 -31.36 8.24
C GLU A 491 15.51 -31.81 6.95
N THR A 492 14.85 -32.96 6.99
CA THR A 492 14.02 -33.46 5.88
C THR A 492 12.87 -32.51 5.61
N LEU A 493 12.12 -32.13 6.64
CA LEU A 493 11.00 -31.19 6.54
C LEU A 493 11.46 -29.82 6.02
N PHE A 494 12.61 -29.33 6.50
CA PHE A 494 13.17 -28.05 6.09
C PHE A 494 13.53 -28.06 4.60
N LEU A 495 14.28 -29.07 4.14
CA LEU A 495 14.67 -29.18 2.72
C LEU A 495 13.46 -29.32 1.79
N LEU A 496 12.40 -30.04 2.20
CA LEU A 496 11.15 -30.12 1.44
C LEU A 496 10.41 -28.77 1.40
N ALA A 497 10.41 -28.00 2.50
CA ALA A 497 9.85 -26.65 2.51
C ALA A 497 10.65 -25.69 1.60
N VAL A 498 11.98 -25.80 1.59
CA VAL A 498 12.84 -25.05 0.65
C VAL A 498 12.53 -25.42 -0.79
N ALA A 499 12.41 -26.71 -1.12
CA ALA A 499 12.04 -27.16 -2.46
C ALA A 499 10.69 -26.55 -2.90
N CYS A 500 9.71 -26.46 -1.99
CA CYS A 500 8.43 -25.78 -2.25
C CYS A 500 8.57 -24.28 -2.49
N ALA A 501 9.47 -23.60 -1.77
CA ALA A 501 9.66 -22.16 -1.86
C ALA A 501 10.54 -21.74 -3.05
N TRP A 502 11.55 -22.53 -3.40
CA TRP A 502 12.56 -22.18 -4.41
C TRP A 502 12.20 -22.59 -5.83
N PHE A 503 11.37 -23.63 -6.01
CA PHE A 503 11.01 -24.10 -7.35
C PHE A 503 10.17 -23.08 -8.16
N PRO A 504 9.14 -22.43 -7.60
CA PRO A 504 8.39 -21.40 -8.33
C PRO A 504 9.26 -20.17 -8.59
N GLN A 505 9.04 -19.47 -9.70
CA GLN A 505 9.73 -18.19 -9.97
C GLN A 505 9.33 -17.08 -8.98
N PHE A 506 8.18 -17.23 -8.30
CA PHE A 506 7.73 -16.32 -7.26
C PHE A 506 7.19 -17.09 -6.06
N SER A 507 7.70 -16.75 -4.88
CA SER A 507 7.26 -17.28 -3.59
C SER A 507 7.36 -16.18 -2.57
N PHE A 508 6.26 -15.52 -2.23
CA PHE A 508 6.30 -14.43 -1.26
C PHE A 508 6.40 -14.91 0.19
N MET A 509 6.64 -13.99 1.13
CA MET A 509 6.84 -14.26 2.56
C MET A 509 5.77 -15.18 3.20
N TYR A 510 4.53 -15.24 2.69
CA TYR A 510 3.51 -16.15 3.20
C TYR A 510 3.89 -17.63 3.04
N VAL A 511 4.76 -17.98 2.07
CA VAL A 511 5.19 -19.36 1.83
C VAL A 511 6.03 -19.89 3.01
N ILE A 512 6.59 -19.01 3.84
CA ILE A 512 7.37 -19.38 5.04
C ILE A 512 6.53 -20.19 6.03
N ILE A 513 5.18 -20.12 5.99
CA ILE A 513 4.34 -20.98 6.83
C ILE A 513 4.64 -22.48 6.63
N LEU A 514 5.10 -22.90 5.44
CA LEU A 514 5.48 -24.30 5.16
C LEU A 514 6.70 -24.78 5.98
N PHE A 515 7.48 -23.88 6.56
CA PHE A 515 8.65 -24.20 7.39
C PHE A 515 8.28 -24.52 8.85
N TYR A 516 7.06 -24.23 9.28
CA TYR A 516 6.64 -24.45 10.67
C TYR A 516 6.80 -25.89 11.14
N PRO A 517 6.40 -26.94 10.38
CA PRO A 517 6.62 -28.32 10.80
C PRO A 517 8.10 -28.61 11.07
N ALA A 518 9.00 -28.12 10.21
CA ALA A 518 10.45 -28.29 10.39
C ALA A 518 10.94 -27.60 11.68
N ILE A 519 10.58 -26.33 11.87
CA ILE A 519 10.99 -25.53 13.02
C ILE A 519 10.47 -26.16 14.32
N LEU A 520 9.19 -26.54 14.36
CA LEU A 520 8.57 -27.14 15.55
C LEU A 520 9.19 -28.49 15.89
N THR A 521 9.48 -29.33 14.90
CA THR A 521 10.18 -30.61 15.10
C THR A 521 11.63 -30.39 15.58
N ALA A 522 12.33 -29.39 15.07
CA ALA A 522 13.68 -29.04 15.53
C ALA A 522 13.69 -28.59 17.00
N LEU A 523 12.72 -27.74 17.40
CA LEU A 523 12.63 -27.21 18.77
C LEU A 523 12.24 -28.25 19.83
N LYS A 524 11.66 -29.40 19.44
CA LYS A 524 11.35 -30.50 20.35
C LYS A 524 12.57 -31.21 20.90
N ASN A 525 13.66 -31.21 20.14
CA ASN A 525 14.90 -31.87 20.52
C ASN A 525 16.00 -30.82 20.70
N ASP A 526 16.26 -30.43 21.96
CA ASP A 526 17.24 -29.39 22.31
C ASP A 526 18.67 -29.71 21.82
N GLU A 527 19.00 -30.96 21.50
CA GLU A 527 20.31 -31.34 20.93
C GLU A 527 20.34 -31.29 19.39
N ALA A 528 19.18 -31.17 18.74
CA ALA A 528 19.10 -31.20 17.29
C ALA A 528 19.63 -29.93 16.61
N ILE A 529 19.52 -28.80 17.32
CA ILE A 529 19.93 -27.46 16.89
C ILE A 529 20.65 -26.74 18.03
N SER A 530 21.53 -25.81 17.66
CA SER A 530 22.19 -24.90 18.59
C SER A 530 21.26 -23.75 19.00
N ARG A 531 21.65 -23.05 20.07
CA ARG A 531 20.94 -21.84 20.50
C ARG A 531 20.94 -20.76 19.41
N GLY A 532 22.04 -20.58 18.68
CA GLY A 532 22.11 -19.64 17.56
C GLY A 532 21.11 -19.99 16.45
N GLU A 533 21.01 -21.26 16.08
CA GLU A 533 20.03 -21.74 15.10
C GLU A 533 18.58 -21.54 15.58
N SER A 534 18.32 -21.72 16.88
CA SER A 534 16.99 -21.43 17.44
C SER A 534 16.63 -19.93 17.37
N ILE A 535 17.62 -19.04 17.48
CA ILE A 535 17.46 -17.59 17.31
C ILE A 535 17.18 -17.28 15.83
N LEU A 536 17.92 -17.89 14.89
CA LEU A 536 17.70 -17.69 13.45
C LEU A 536 16.30 -18.13 13.01
N PHE A 537 15.81 -19.28 13.50
CA PHE A 537 14.41 -19.66 13.28
C PHE A 537 13.42 -18.65 13.86
N GLY A 538 13.74 -18.05 15.02
CA GLY A 538 12.93 -16.98 15.61
C GLY A 538 12.86 -15.77 14.68
N ILE A 539 14.01 -15.28 14.21
CA ILE A 539 14.12 -14.15 13.28
C ILE A 539 13.37 -14.42 11.97
N MET A 540 13.48 -15.63 11.42
CA MET A 540 12.79 -16.04 10.20
C MET A 540 11.26 -15.88 10.28
N LEU A 541 10.67 -16.00 11.48
CA LEU A 541 9.23 -15.86 11.71
C LEU A 541 8.81 -14.49 12.23
N VAL A 542 9.75 -13.58 12.52
CA VAL A 542 9.43 -12.21 12.95
C VAL A 542 9.01 -11.38 11.73
N PRO A 543 7.96 -10.55 11.83
CA PRO A 543 7.76 -9.48 10.85
C PRO A 543 8.90 -8.47 11.03
N LEU A 544 9.81 -8.38 10.05
CA LEU A 544 11.00 -7.54 10.16
C LEU A 544 10.72 -6.16 9.58
N ALA A 545 10.92 -5.11 10.38
CA ALA A 545 10.82 -3.71 9.95
C ALA A 545 12.23 -3.16 9.70
N LEU A 546 12.83 -3.56 8.58
CA LEU A 546 14.21 -3.19 8.23
C LEU A 546 14.24 -2.24 7.01
N PRO A 547 15.32 -1.48 6.82
CA PRO A 547 15.40 -0.49 5.75
C PRO A 547 15.22 -1.06 4.34
N TYR A 548 14.71 -0.22 3.44
CA TYR A 548 14.65 -0.50 2.01
C TYR A 548 16.04 -0.44 1.38
N MET A 549 16.18 -1.01 0.19
CA MET A 549 17.42 -1.03 -0.59
C MET A 549 17.20 -0.41 -1.99
N PRO A 550 16.98 0.93 -2.10
CA PRO A 550 16.66 1.57 -3.37
C PRO A 550 17.72 1.36 -4.46
N TRP A 551 18.98 1.25 -4.06
CA TRP A 551 20.11 0.99 -4.97
C TRP A 551 20.06 -0.41 -5.62
N VAL A 552 19.46 -1.41 -4.95
CA VAL A 552 19.21 -2.74 -5.54
C VAL A 552 18.02 -2.68 -6.48
N ASP A 553 16.97 -1.96 -6.06
CA ASP A 553 15.76 -1.75 -6.86
C ASP A 553 16.08 -1.08 -8.20
N ARG A 554 16.97 -0.07 -8.22
CA ARG A 554 17.46 0.60 -9.44
C ARG A 554 18.20 -0.32 -10.43
N ALA A 555 18.82 -1.41 -9.94
CA ALA A 555 19.56 -2.32 -10.80
C ALA A 555 18.63 -3.32 -11.54
N VAL A 556 17.32 -3.25 -11.33
CA VAL A 556 16.33 -4.15 -11.93
C VAL A 556 15.53 -3.41 -12.99
N PHE A 557 15.56 -3.92 -14.23
CA PHE A 557 14.76 -3.38 -15.33
C PHE A 557 13.25 -3.67 -15.13
N THR A 558 12.55 -2.83 -14.37
CA THR A 558 11.09 -2.84 -14.27
C THR A 558 10.54 -1.43 -14.30
N THR A 559 9.39 -1.24 -14.97
CA THR A 559 8.73 0.05 -15.15
C THR A 559 7.89 0.50 -13.95
N SER A 560 7.72 -0.35 -12.92
CA SER A 560 6.95 -0.02 -11.71
C SER A 560 7.30 -0.97 -10.55
N ILE A 561 7.99 -0.46 -9.52
CA ILE A 561 8.35 -1.22 -8.32
C ILE A 561 7.20 -1.14 -7.31
N ILE A 562 6.43 -2.22 -7.19
CA ILE A 562 5.31 -2.35 -6.24
C ILE A 562 5.78 -3.01 -4.93
N LEU A 563 6.76 -3.91 -5.02
CA LEU A 563 7.37 -4.63 -3.90
C LEU A 563 8.85 -4.24 -3.80
N PRO A 564 9.17 -3.11 -3.14
CA PRO A 564 10.54 -2.62 -3.05
C PRO A 564 11.42 -3.56 -2.23
N MET A 565 12.68 -3.67 -2.62
CA MET A 565 13.65 -4.49 -1.93
C MET A 565 13.92 -3.94 -0.53
N SER A 566 14.09 -4.84 0.44
CA SER A 566 14.36 -4.49 1.83
C SER A 566 15.34 -5.47 2.48
N TYR A 567 16.04 -5.01 3.52
CA TYR A 567 16.89 -5.89 4.32
C TYR A 567 16.11 -7.04 4.97
N SER A 568 14.80 -6.89 5.20
CA SER A 568 13.93 -7.97 5.67
C SER A 568 13.93 -9.16 4.69
N THR A 569 13.81 -8.86 3.40
CA THR A 569 13.83 -9.86 2.33
C THR A 569 15.19 -10.56 2.25
N LEU A 570 16.28 -9.79 2.36
CA LEU A 570 17.64 -10.33 2.34
C LEU A 570 17.93 -11.23 3.55
N VAL A 571 17.55 -10.81 4.76
CA VAL A 571 17.77 -11.57 6.01
C VAL A 571 17.05 -12.91 5.96
N VAL A 572 15.79 -12.94 5.54
CA VAL A 572 15.02 -14.19 5.46
C VAL A 572 15.66 -15.15 4.45
N ASN A 573 16.02 -14.67 3.26
CA ASN A 573 16.71 -15.49 2.26
C ASN A 573 18.06 -16.02 2.76
N ALA A 574 18.83 -15.18 3.45
CA ALA A 574 20.12 -15.57 4.04
C ALA A 574 19.97 -16.65 5.11
N ILE A 575 18.94 -16.58 5.96
CA ILE A 575 18.65 -17.63 6.96
C ILE A 575 18.30 -18.94 6.27
N ILE A 576 17.44 -18.91 5.23
CA ILE A 576 17.09 -20.11 4.47
C ILE A 576 18.34 -20.73 3.85
N LEU A 577 19.17 -19.93 3.18
CA LEU A 577 20.40 -20.38 2.55
C LEU A 577 21.39 -20.97 3.58
N TYR A 578 21.54 -20.34 4.75
CA TYR A 578 22.36 -20.84 5.84
C TYR A 578 21.95 -22.26 6.24
N PHE A 579 20.66 -22.51 6.49
CA PHE A 579 20.19 -23.83 6.87
C PHE A 579 20.36 -24.86 5.75
N VAL A 580 20.13 -24.47 4.49
CA VAL A 580 20.39 -25.37 3.34
C VAL A 580 21.86 -25.79 3.29
N ILE A 581 22.80 -24.84 3.39
CA ILE A 581 24.24 -25.10 3.36
C ILE A 581 24.64 -25.97 4.55
N ARG A 582 24.23 -25.59 5.76
CA ARG A 582 24.54 -26.31 7.01
C ARG A 582 24.05 -27.76 6.95
N ILE A 583 22.79 -27.98 6.54
CA ILE A 583 22.22 -29.33 6.42
C ILE A 583 22.99 -30.13 5.36
N SER A 584 23.30 -29.52 4.21
CA SER A 584 24.03 -30.18 3.12
C SER A 584 25.44 -30.60 3.55
N ILE A 585 26.18 -29.73 4.25
CA ILE A 585 27.52 -30.02 4.79
C ILE A 585 27.46 -31.20 5.77
N ASN A 586 26.48 -31.21 6.68
CA ASN A 586 26.32 -32.30 7.65
C ASN A 586 26.08 -33.64 6.94
N ILE A 587 25.20 -33.67 5.93
CA ILE A 587 24.93 -34.88 5.15
C ILE A 587 26.20 -35.37 4.44
N VAL A 588 26.93 -34.47 3.76
CA VAL A 588 28.16 -34.84 3.02
C VAL A 588 29.27 -35.30 3.97
N SER A 589 29.44 -34.64 5.12
CA SER A 589 30.42 -35.04 6.14
C SER A 589 30.14 -36.46 6.66
N GLU A 590 28.87 -36.76 6.96
CA GLU A 590 28.46 -38.09 7.40
C GLU A 590 28.67 -39.19 6.35
N LEU A 591 28.48 -38.87 5.07
CA LEU A 591 28.68 -39.81 3.96
C LEU A 591 30.16 -40.08 3.68
N THR A 592 31.00 -39.04 3.73
CA THR A 592 32.40 -39.13 3.31
C THR A 592 33.35 -39.60 4.41
N LYS A 593 32.96 -39.48 5.69
CA LYS A 593 33.80 -39.78 6.88
C LYS A 593 35.19 -39.11 6.89
N LYS A 594 35.45 -38.17 5.97
CA LYS A 594 36.80 -37.60 5.70
C LYS A 594 36.89 -36.09 5.95
N VAL A 595 35.77 -35.40 6.11
CA VAL A 595 35.76 -33.94 6.27
C VAL A 595 35.53 -33.60 7.73
N SER A 596 36.60 -33.54 8.51
CA SER A 596 36.65 -32.81 9.78
C SER A 596 37.09 -31.36 9.52
N ILE A 597 36.35 -30.62 8.69
CA ILE A 597 36.39 -29.17 8.83
C ILE A 597 35.85 -28.92 10.23
N THR A 598 36.56 -28.17 11.06
CA THR A 598 36.01 -27.68 12.34
C THR A 598 34.88 -26.71 12.01
N THR A 599 33.72 -27.29 11.68
CA THR A 599 32.46 -26.69 11.21
C THR A 599 32.09 -25.46 12.02
N LYS A 600 32.36 -25.50 13.32
CA LYS A 600 32.10 -24.38 14.23
C LYS A 600 32.89 -23.11 13.92
N ALA A 601 34.15 -23.17 13.47
CA ALA A 601 34.96 -21.97 13.26
C ALA A 601 34.63 -21.27 11.94
N ALA A 602 34.44 -22.03 10.86
CA ALA A 602 34.06 -21.47 9.56
C ALA A 602 32.60 -21.00 9.53
N GLU A 603 31.68 -21.75 10.17
CA GLU A 603 30.27 -21.33 10.31
C GLU A 603 30.13 -20.15 11.26
N PHE A 604 30.86 -20.12 12.37
CA PHE A 604 30.88 -18.97 13.27
C PHE A 604 31.53 -17.76 12.64
N VAL A 605 32.65 -17.89 11.92
CA VAL A 605 33.31 -16.75 11.26
C VAL A 605 32.47 -16.23 10.09
N ALA A 606 31.86 -17.08 9.26
CA ALA A 606 30.94 -16.64 8.21
C ALA A 606 29.67 -15.99 8.78
N MET A 607 29.12 -16.54 9.87
CA MET A 607 27.95 -15.99 10.56
C MET A 607 28.28 -14.70 11.33
N LEU A 608 29.45 -14.60 11.96
CA LEU A 608 29.92 -13.39 12.64
C LEU A 608 30.26 -12.31 11.61
N ILE A 609 30.87 -12.65 10.47
CA ILE A 609 31.14 -11.71 9.38
C ILE A 609 29.84 -11.26 8.73
N LEU A 610 28.84 -12.12 8.55
CA LEU A 610 27.55 -11.75 7.97
C LEU A 610 26.66 -10.98 8.95
N ILE A 611 26.61 -11.37 10.23
CA ILE A 611 25.85 -10.67 11.26
C ILE A 611 26.55 -9.39 11.68
N LEU A 612 27.90 -9.35 11.78
CA LEU A 612 28.64 -8.10 11.99
C LEU A 612 28.62 -7.24 10.74
N SER A 613 28.67 -7.77 9.52
CA SER A 613 28.49 -6.92 8.33
C SER A 613 27.07 -6.37 8.29
N VAL A 614 26.05 -7.17 8.57
CA VAL A 614 24.66 -6.67 8.66
C VAL A 614 24.48 -5.72 9.84
N LEU A 615 25.05 -5.95 11.03
CA LEU A 615 24.94 -5.08 12.23
C LEU A 615 25.86 -3.86 12.18
N ILE A 616 27.00 -3.93 11.50
CA ILE A 616 27.89 -2.79 11.24
C ILE A 616 27.30 -1.98 10.09
N ILE A 617 26.73 -2.59 9.04
CA ILE A 617 26.05 -1.87 7.96
C ILE A 617 24.72 -1.29 8.44
N THR A 618 23.89 -2.04 9.18
CA THR A 618 22.66 -1.51 9.81
C THR A 618 22.99 -0.60 10.99
N GLY A 619 24.03 -0.82 11.77
CA GLY A 619 24.49 0.11 12.81
C GLY A 619 25.06 1.40 12.23
N LEU A 620 25.84 1.32 11.16
CA LEU A 620 26.29 2.48 10.36
C LEU A 620 25.14 3.09 9.54
N HIS A 621 24.02 2.40 9.31
CA HIS A 621 22.80 2.94 8.66
C HIS A 621 21.72 3.41 9.65
N PHE A 622 21.76 2.98 10.92
CA PHE A 622 20.97 3.55 12.01
C PHE A 622 21.68 4.78 12.60
N LEU A 623 23.01 4.86 12.45
CA LEU A 623 23.83 6.04 12.73
C LEU A 623 24.02 6.96 11.53
N LYS A 624 23.74 6.50 10.31
CA LYS A 624 23.42 7.39 9.21
C LYS A 624 21.94 7.76 9.35
N PRO A 625 21.57 9.00 9.70
CA PRO A 625 20.31 9.51 9.14
C PRO A 625 20.33 9.23 7.63
N TYR A 626 19.17 9.11 6.98
CA TYR A 626 19.09 9.23 5.53
C TYR A 626 19.54 10.65 5.15
N ASN A 627 20.84 10.84 5.23
CA ASN A 627 21.65 11.92 4.76
C ASN A 627 22.61 11.13 3.87
N ALA A 628 22.25 10.97 2.60
CA ALA A 628 23.27 11.36 1.66
C ALA A 628 23.72 12.74 2.16
N HIS A 629 24.96 12.82 2.65
CA HIS A 629 25.55 14.11 2.93
C HIS A 629 25.76 14.75 1.56
N TYR A 630 24.65 15.26 0.99
CA TYR A 630 24.70 16.26 -0.05
C TYR A 630 25.45 17.46 0.54
N SER A 631 26.17 18.20 -0.29
CA SER A 631 26.93 19.36 0.18
C SER A 631 26.01 20.48 0.68
N PHE A 632 24.71 20.41 0.37
CA PHE A 632 23.71 21.37 0.83
C PHE A 632 23.77 21.61 2.33
N ALA A 633 23.69 22.88 2.72
CA ALA A 633 23.34 23.24 4.08
C ALA A 633 21.92 22.75 4.39
N GLY A 634 21.67 22.32 5.63
CA GLY A 634 20.37 21.76 6.05
C GLY A 634 20.28 20.23 6.01
N LYS A 635 19.08 19.67 6.19
CA LYS A 635 18.84 18.21 6.28
C LYS A 635 17.71 17.71 5.38
N GLY A 636 17.18 18.55 4.49
CA GLY A 636 16.08 18.18 3.60
C GLY A 636 14.74 17.91 4.29
N THR A 637 14.56 18.30 5.55
CA THR A 637 13.30 18.10 6.29
C THR A 637 12.45 19.36 6.27
N LYS A 638 11.13 19.28 6.46
CA LYS A 638 10.25 20.47 6.49
C LYS A 638 10.72 21.60 7.43
N ASN A 639 11.28 21.25 8.59
CA ASN A 639 11.77 22.22 9.59
C ASN A 639 13.25 22.62 9.41
N ASN A 640 13.98 21.92 8.54
CA ASN A 640 15.39 22.15 8.25
C ASN A 640 15.66 21.69 6.80
N PRO A 641 15.13 22.44 5.81
CA PRO A 641 15.23 22.12 4.38
C PRO A 641 16.68 22.18 3.91
N TYR A 642 16.98 21.63 2.73
CA TYR A 642 18.23 21.89 2.05
C TYR A 642 18.25 23.32 1.50
N GLU A 643 19.29 24.08 1.79
CA GLU A 643 19.44 25.45 1.34
C GLU A 643 20.15 25.49 -0.02
N ILE A 644 19.56 26.21 -0.97
CA ILE A 644 20.13 26.48 -2.28
C ILE A 644 20.45 27.97 -2.34
N SER A 645 21.73 28.31 -2.29
CA SER A 645 22.21 29.70 -2.14
C SER A 645 23.10 30.17 -3.28
N SER A 646 23.55 29.23 -4.12
CA SER A 646 24.56 29.47 -5.15
C SER A 646 24.28 28.67 -6.42
N VAL A 647 24.99 29.02 -7.50
CA VAL A 647 24.96 28.25 -8.75
C VAL A 647 25.47 26.83 -8.50
N GLU A 648 26.49 26.67 -7.66
CA GLU A 648 27.06 25.38 -7.29
C GLU A 648 26.04 24.48 -6.59
N ASP A 649 25.28 25.02 -5.63
CA ASP A 649 24.19 24.26 -4.97
C ASP A 649 23.12 23.86 -6.00
N PHE A 650 22.75 24.77 -6.91
CA PHE A 650 21.78 24.46 -7.95
C PHE A 650 22.27 23.36 -8.90
N LEU A 651 23.53 23.41 -9.32
CA LEU A 651 24.13 22.40 -10.18
C LEU A 651 24.30 21.05 -9.48
N GLU A 652 24.59 21.03 -8.19
CA GLU A 652 24.58 19.79 -7.41
C GLU A 652 23.17 19.18 -7.39
N LEU A 653 22.12 19.99 -7.25
CA LEU A 653 20.74 19.50 -7.30
C LEU A 653 20.41 18.88 -8.66
N VAL A 654 20.83 19.54 -9.75
CA VAL A 654 20.73 19.02 -11.12
C VAL A 654 21.45 17.67 -11.23
N GLU A 655 22.72 17.61 -10.84
CA GLU A 655 23.55 16.40 -10.95
C GLU A 655 22.95 15.22 -10.18
N LEU A 656 22.49 15.46 -8.95
CA LEU A 656 21.91 14.42 -8.10
C LEU A 656 20.56 13.93 -8.65
N SER A 657 19.70 14.86 -9.09
CA SER A 657 18.40 14.50 -9.67
C SER A 657 18.57 13.70 -10.96
N ASN A 658 19.51 14.11 -11.81
CA ASN A 658 19.81 13.44 -13.08
C ASN A 658 20.50 12.08 -12.89
N LYS A 659 21.11 11.84 -11.72
CA LYS A 659 21.61 10.51 -11.28
C LYS A 659 20.52 9.61 -10.66
N GLY A 660 19.26 10.03 -10.68
CA GLY A 660 18.12 9.24 -10.21
C GLY A 660 17.75 9.42 -8.74
N GLU A 661 18.27 10.47 -8.07
CA GLU A 661 17.77 10.84 -6.75
C GLU A 661 16.49 11.68 -6.90
N SER A 662 15.33 11.06 -6.66
CA SER A 662 14.04 11.73 -6.87
C SER A 662 13.66 12.76 -5.81
N PHE A 663 14.37 12.81 -4.68
CA PHE A 663 14.08 13.69 -3.55
C PHE A 663 12.65 13.60 -2.96
N GLY A 664 11.97 12.45 -3.12
CA GLY A 664 10.64 12.22 -2.55
C GLY A 664 10.60 12.44 -1.02
N GLY A 665 9.81 13.42 -0.58
CA GLY A 665 9.68 13.80 0.83
C GLY A 665 10.76 14.74 1.36
N ALA A 666 11.69 15.20 0.51
CA ALA A 666 12.68 16.21 0.86
C ALA A 666 12.18 17.64 0.57
N TYR A 667 12.70 18.60 1.33
CA TYR A 667 12.37 20.02 1.22
C TYR A 667 13.62 20.82 0.89
N PHE A 668 13.51 21.70 -0.09
CA PHE A 668 14.52 22.65 -0.53
C PHE A 668 14.00 24.07 -0.32
N VAL A 669 14.90 24.97 0.05
CA VAL A 669 14.61 26.39 0.21
C VAL A 669 15.71 27.21 -0.45
N GLN A 670 15.33 28.14 -1.31
CA GLN A 670 16.27 29.12 -1.86
C GLN A 670 16.48 30.24 -0.85
N THR A 671 17.73 30.67 -0.64
CA THR A 671 18.09 31.66 0.38
C THR A 671 18.70 32.95 -0.18
N SER A 672 18.94 33.00 -1.49
CA SER A 672 19.45 34.16 -2.23
C SER A 672 19.11 34.06 -3.71
N ASP A 673 19.17 35.19 -4.43
CA ASP A 673 19.13 35.17 -5.89
C ASP A 673 20.35 34.40 -6.44
N ILE A 674 20.13 33.60 -7.48
CA ILE A 674 21.15 32.76 -8.12
C ILE A 674 21.36 33.25 -9.55
N GLU A 675 22.50 33.88 -9.80
CA GLU A 675 22.83 34.47 -11.10
C GLU A 675 23.76 33.55 -11.90
N PHE A 676 23.27 33.08 -13.05
CA PHE A 676 24.01 32.29 -14.03
C PHE A 676 24.73 33.20 -15.04
N ASP A 677 25.64 32.63 -15.83
CA ASP A 677 26.41 33.38 -16.84
C ASP A 677 25.63 33.69 -18.14
N GLY A 678 24.42 33.15 -18.30
CA GLY A 678 23.58 33.28 -19.49
C GLY A 678 24.12 32.59 -20.74
N LYS A 679 25.11 31.69 -20.60
CA LYS A 679 25.83 31.08 -21.73
C LYS A 679 26.07 29.58 -21.56
N THR A 680 26.32 29.13 -20.33
CA THR A 680 26.56 27.72 -20.03
C THR A 680 25.22 27.01 -19.96
N SER A 681 25.02 26.02 -20.84
CA SER A 681 23.78 25.25 -20.89
C SER A 681 23.64 24.40 -19.63
N ILE A 682 22.55 24.59 -18.90
CA ILE A 682 22.22 23.83 -17.70
C ILE A 682 21.23 22.73 -18.07
N GLU A 683 21.51 21.49 -17.66
CA GLU A 683 20.56 20.40 -17.79
C GLU A 683 19.34 20.63 -16.87
N PRO A 684 18.11 20.30 -17.31
CA PRO A 684 16.95 20.34 -16.43
C PRO A 684 17.13 19.43 -15.20
N ILE A 685 16.52 19.80 -14.08
CA ILE A 685 16.44 18.95 -12.88
C ILE A 685 15.51 17.77 -13.17
N GLY A 686 16.02 16.56 -13.11
CA GLY A 686 15.23 15.35 -13.33
C GLY A 686 14.93 15.09 -14.80
N TRP A 687 15.97 15.17 -15.62
CA TRP A 687 15.92 15.16 -17.07
C TRP A 687 16.36 13.83 -17.71
N THR A 688 17.50 13.30 -17.29
CA THR A 688 18.12 12.14 -17.95
C THR A 688 17.57 10.82 -17.43
N GLU A 689 17.24 9.88 -18.33
CA GLU A 689 16.68 8.53 -18.05
C GLU A 689 15.17 8.48 -17.69
N LYS A 690 14.53 7.35 -18.01
CA LYS A 690 13.18 7.06 -17.49
C LYS A 690 13.30 6.91 -15.97
N ASP A 691 12.51 7.68 -15.21
CA ASP A 691 12.37 7.63 -13.74
C ASP A 691 13.19 8.64 -12.91
N CYS A 692 13.79 9.68 -13.52
CA CYS A 692 14.49 10.75 -12.79
C CYS A 692 13.60 11.92 -12.33
N MET A 693 12.29 11.71 -12.17
CA MET A 693 11.35 12.76 -11.78
C MET A 693 11.73 13.42 -10.45
N PHE A 694 11.63 14.74 -10.40
CA PHE A 694 11.76 15.49 -9.15
C PHE A 694 10.46 15.39 -8.34
N ASN A 695 10.54 14.75 -7.17
CA ASN A 695 9.44 14.50 -6.21
C ASN A 695 9.60 15.32 -4.91
N GLY A 696 10.56 16.24 -4.85
CA GLY A 696 10.79 17.11 -3.70
C GLY A 696 9.86 18.31 -3.66
N VAL A 697 9.98 19.10 -2.60
CA VAL A 697 9.32 20.41 -2.45
C VAL A 697 10.38 21.50 -2.54
N TYR A 698 10.27 22.42 -3.49
CA TYR A 698 11.21 23.53 -3.70
C TYR A 698 10.52 24.87 -3.43
N ASP A 699 10.89 25.54 -2.33
CA ASP A 699 10.43 26.89 -1.98
C ASP A 699 11.46 27.93 -2.43
N GLY A 700 11.14 28.71 -3.46
CA GLY A 700 11.99 29.80 -3.93
C GLY A 700 12.05 31.00 -2.96
N GLN A 701 11.15 31.08 -1.97
CA GLN A 701 10.99 32.21 -1.04
C GLN A 701 10.81 33.60 -1.67
N GLY A 702 10.59 33.67 -2.99
CA GLY A 702 10.57 34.88 -3.80
C GLY A 702 11.87 35.12 -4.56
N TYR A 703 12.98 34.47 -4.20
CA TYR A 703 14.25 34.67 -4.89
C TYR A 703 14.23 34.21 -6.36
N SER A 704 15.17 34.76 -7.13
CA SER A 704 15.25 34.60 -8.58
C SER A 704 16.37 33.67 -9.01
N LEU A 705 16.10 32.86 -10.05
CA LEU A 705 17.11 32.31 -10.94
C LEU A 705 17.31 33.30 -12.08
N ILE A 706 18.48 33.92 -12.19
CA ILE A 706 18.77 35.02 -13.11
C ILE A 706 19.68 34.53 -14.24
N ASN A 707 19.36 34.86 -15.49
CA ASN A 707 20.13 34.47 -16.68
C ASN A 707 20.25 32.93 -16.87
N TYR A 708 19.26 32.15 -16.42
CA TYR A 708 19.25 30.70 -16.64
C TYR A 708 19.25 30.39 -18.14
N TYR A 709 20.25 29.64 -18.60
CA TYR A 709 20.41 29.25 -20.00
C TYR A 709 20.38 27.72 -20.13
N SER A 710 19.51 27.19 -20.98
CA SER A 710 19.38 25.75 -21.20
C SER A 710 19.05 25.46 -22.67
N MET A 711 19.85 24.63 -23.31
CA MET A 711 19.78 24.34 -24.74
C MET A 711 20.04 22.84 -24.98
N SER A 712 19.16 22.19 -25.74
CA SER A 712 19.42 20.86 -26.32
C SER A 712 19.72 20.97 -27.81
N ASP A 713 20.84 20.35 -28.23
CA ASP A 713 21.25 20.25 -29.64
C ASP A 713 20.51 19.13 -30.41
N ASN A 714 19.72 18.30 -29.71
CA ASN A 714 19.04 17.12 -30.26
C ASN A 714 17.50 17.24 -30.20
N ASP A 715 16.97 18.46 -30.08
CA ASP A 715 15.54 18.72 -29.93
C ASP A 715 14.89 17.96 -28.74
N GLU A 716 15.62 17.79 -27.63
CA GLU A 716 15.08 17.14 -26.42
C GLU A 716 14.15 18.08 -25.64
N GLU A 717 13.50 17.54 -24.62
CA GLU A 717 12.48 18.26 -23.87
C GLU A 717 13.06 19.04 -22.68
N MET A 718 12.79 20.35 -22.62
CA MET A 718 13.53 21.29 -21.78
C MET A 718 12.65 22.10 -20.82
N GLY A 719 13.23 22.45 -19.68
CA GLY A 719 12.72 23.37 -18.67
C GLY A 719 13.69 23.50 -17.50
N VAL A 720 13.39 24.27 -16.46
CA VAL A 720 14.23 24.25 -15.24
C VAL A 720 14.16 22.87 -14.57
N PHE A 721 12.97 22.27 -14.56
CA PHE A 721 12.70 20.90 -14.18
C PHE A 721 12.33 20.08 -15.44
N GLY A 722 12.94 18.92 -15.63
CA GLY A 722 12.59 18.02 -16.74
C GLY A 722 11.21 17.42 -16.50
N GLN A 723 11.11 16.54 -15.51
CA GLN A 723 9.84 15.94 -15.08
C GLN A 723 9.56 16.27 -13.61
N LEU A 724 8.46 16.98 -13.37
CA LEU A 724 8.03 17.44 -12.05
C LEU A 724 6.83 16.60 -11.57
N ASN A 725 7.01 15.88 -10.47
CA ASN A 725 5.91 15.21 -9.74
C ASN A 725 5.83 15.67 -8.27
N GLY A 726 6.78 16.51 -7.83
CA GLY A 726 6.77 17.26 -6.58
C GLY A 726 6.20 18.67 -6.74
N GLU A 727 6.56 19.57 -5.83
CA GLU A 727 6.01 20.93 -5.77
C GLU A 727 7.11 21.98 -5.89
N ILE A 728 6.87 23.02 -6.69
CA ILE A 728 7.67 24.23 -6.72
C ILE A 728 6.77 25.43 -6.41
N TYR A 729 7.23 26.31 -5.52
CA TYR A 729 6.48 27.52 -5.21
C TYR A 729 7.36 28.71 -4.82
N ASN A 730 6.81 29.93 -4.95
CA ASN A 730 7.50 31.19 -4.68
C ASN A 730 8.80 31.38 -5.47
N LEU A 731 8.89 30.92 -6.71
CA LEU A 731 10.14 30.99 -7.49
C LEU A 731 10.02 31.99 -8.63
N ASN A 732 11.02 32.87 -8.74
CA ASN A 732 11.18 33.77 -9.87
C ASN A 732 12.24 33.22 -10.85
N LEU A 733 11.98 33.32 -12.14
CA LEU A 733 12.92 33.00 -13.22
C LEU A 733 13.05 34.23 -14.12
N VAL A 734 14.21 34.87 -14.11
CA VAL A 734 14.41 36.21 -14.70
C VAL A 734 15.44 36.14 -15.81
N ASN A 735 15.09 36.70 -16.97
CA ASN A 735 15.94 36.73 -18.16
C ASN A 735 16.44 35.33 -18.58
N CYS A 736 15.56 34.31 -18.55
CA CYS A 736 15.95 32.97 -18.97
C CYS A 736 16.00 32.85 -20.50
N ASN A 737 16.75 31.86 -20.98
CA ASN A 737 16.73 31.45 -22.38
C ASN A 737 16.77 29.92 -22.45
N ILE A 738 15.65 29.32 -22.86
CA ILE A 738 15.45 27.87 -22.88
C ILE A 738 15.11 27.44 -24.31
N SER A 739 15.84 26.45 -24.83
CA SER A 739 15.69 25.98 -26.21
C SER A 739 15.78 24.46 -26.34
N GLY A 740 14.87 23.85 -27.10
CA GLY A 740 14.79 22.40 -27.32
C GLY A 740 13.62 22.01 -28.22
N GLY A 741 13.23 20.74 -28.26
CA GLY A 741 12.09 20.27 -29.07
C GLY A 741 10.75 20.67 -28.45
N SER A 742 10.55 20.31 -27.19
CA SER A 742 9.38 20.70 -26.39
C SER A 742 9.84 21.49 -25.16
N VAL A 743 9.36 22.72 -24.99
CA VAL A 743 9.91 23.64 -23.98
C VAL A 743 8.85 24.15 -23.01
N GLY A 744 9.16 24.07 -21.72
CA GLY A 744 8.38 24.70 -20.67
C GLY A 744 9.26 25.57 -19.79
N GLY A 745 8.76 26.74 -19.40
CA GLY A 745 9.52 27.70 -18.60
C GLY A 745 10.09 27.09 -17.31
N PHE A 746 9.20 26.58 -16.45
CA PHE A 746 9.59 25.94 -15.19
C PHE A 746 9.73 24.43 -15.33
N ALA A 747 8.85 23.76 -16.06
CA ALA A 747 8.90 22.31 -16.22
C ALA A 747 8.61 21.88 -17.66
N TYR A 748 9.32 20.89 -18.19
CA TYR A 748 8.86 20.25 -19.42
C TYR A 748 7.54 19.50 -19.16
N PHE A 749 7.53 18.54 -18.25
CA PHE A 749 6.35 17.71 -17.95
C PHE A 749 5.97 17.79 -16.47
N ILE A 750 4.71 18.11 -16.19
CA ILE A 750 4.13 18.04 -14.85
C ILE A 750 3.27 16.77 -14.75
N ALA A 751 3.63 15.85 -13.85
CA ALA A 751 2.87 14.64 -13.57
C ALA A 751 1.62 14.90 -12.71
N GLY A 752 0.78 13.89 -12.49
CA GLY A 752 -0.51 14.05 -11.81
C GLY A 752 -0.46 14.63 -10.38
N ASN A 753 0.65 14.43 -9.65
CA ASN A 753 0.86 15.04 -8.33
C ASN A 753 1.76 16.29 -8.37
N GLY A 754 2.27 16.65 -9.56
CA GLY A 754 3.16 17.79 -9.74
C GLY A 754 2.41 19.12 -9.61
N LYS A 755 3.06 20.10 -8.98
CA LYS A 755 2.45 21.41 -8.71
C LYS A 755 3.42 22.57 -8.88
N ILE A 756 2.99 23.60 -9.62
CA ILE A 756 3.69 24.88 -9.76
C ILE A 756 2.79 25.98 -9.18
N SER A 757 3.26 26.70 -8.16
CA SER A 757 2.42 27.68 -7.45
C SER A 757 3.13 28.98 -7.19
N ASN A 758 2.47 30.11 -7.45
CA ASN A 758 3.03 31.41 -7.07
C ASN A 758 4.43 31.64 -7.64
N CYS A 759 4.61 31.36 -8.93
CA CYS A 759 5.90 31.47 -9.61
C CYS A 759 5.82 32.49 -10.76
N PHE A 760 6.92 33.17 -11.03
CA PHE A 760 7.02 34.17 -12.11
C PHE A 760 8.17 33.83 -13.07
N ILE A 761 7.92 33.90 -14.37
CA ILE A 761 8.95 33.73 -15.39
C ILE A 761 9.01 34.89 -16.38
N ASN A 762 10.23 35.29 -16.73
CA ASN A 762 10.55 36.15 -17.85
C ASN A 762 11.75 35.61 -18.64
N GLY A 763 11.65 35.68 -19.97
CA GLY A 763 12.74 35.27 -20.84
C GLY A 763 12.31 34.91 -22.26
N GLN A 764 13.16 34.15 -22.92
CA GLN A 764 12.98 33.65 -24.28
C GLN A 764 12.84 32.12 -24.27
N LEU A 765 11.83 31.59 -24.94
CA LEU A 765 11.61 30.15 -25.09
C LEU A 765 11.58 29.79 -26.58
N TYR A 766 12.38 28.82 -26.99
CA TYR A 766 12.50 28.39 -28.40
C TYR A 766 12.22 26.90 -28.53
N GLY A 767 11.34 26.48 -29.43
CA GLY A 767 11.17 25.06 -29.70
C GLY A 767 10.15 24.71 -30.78
N TYR A 768 9.85 23.42 -30.96
CA TYR A 768 8.76 23.00 -31.85
C TYR A 768 7.40 23.18 -31.15
N GLU A 769 7.29 22.73 -29.91
CA GLU A 769 6.16 23.04 -29.01
C GLU A 769 6.66 23.77 -27.77
N ALA A 770 5.94 24.79 -27.32
CA ALA A 770 6.33 25.55 -26.14
C ALA A 770 5.13 26.08 -25.34
N GLY A 771 5.21 25.92 -24.02
CA GLY A 771 4.27 26.51 -23.07
C GLY A 771 4.98 27.43 -22.09
N ALA A 772 4.36 28.58 -21.81
CA ALA A 772 4.99 29.66 -21.06
C ALA A 772 5.44 29.27 -19.64
N LEU A 773 4.70 28.39 -18.95
CA LEU A 773 5.03 27.88 -17.62
C LEU A 773 5.48 26.41 -17.65
N ALA A 774 4.83 25.59 -18.47
CA ALA A 774 5.24 24.21 -18.70
C ALA A 774 4.92 23.75 -20.13
N ALA A 775 5.63 22.75 -20.68
CA ALA A 775 5.30 22.24 -22.01
C ALA A 775 4.03 21.36 -21.97
N ILE A 776 3.98 20.42 -21.02
CA ILE A 776 2.87 19.48 -20.82
C ILE A 776 2.46 19.47 -19.34
N ASN A 777 1.15 19.59 -19.09
CA ASN A 777 0.57 19.59 -17.76
C ASN A 777 -0.43 18.43 -17.57
N ASN A 778 -0.17 17.56 -16.60
CA ASN A 778 -1.14 16.61 -16.02
C ASN A 778 -1.46 16.94 -14.56
N GLY A 779 -0.81 17.96 -13.98
CA GLY A 779 -0.95 18.35 -12.58
C GLY A 779 -1.63 19.72 -12.45
N THR A 780 -1.13 20.54 -11.52
CA THR A 780 -1.71 21.84 -11.20
C THR A 780 -0.71 22.99 -11.39
N ILE A 781 -1.13 24.02 -12.13
CA ILE A 781 -0.40 25.30 -12.24
C ILE A 781 -1.28 26.41 -11.64
N GLU A 782 -0.90 26.98 -10.51
CA GLU A 782 -1.72 27.99 -9.84
C GLU A 782 -0.96 29.29 -9.53
N ASN A 783 -1.71 30.39 -9.56
CA ASN A 783 -1.25 31.72 -9.15
C ASN A 783 0.08 32.15 -9.79
N SER A 784 0.34 31.76 -11.04
CA SER A 784 1.67 31.93 -11.67
C SER A 784 1.60 32.80 -12.91
N VAL A 785 2.67 33.56 -13.18
CA VAL A 785 2.71 34.57 -14.25
C VAL A 785 3.88 34.33 -15.19
N ALA A 786 3.62 34.37 -16.49
CA ALA A 786 4.66 34.30 -17.50
C ALA A 786 4.70 35.55 -18.39
N PHE A 787 5.82 36.25 -18.39
CA PHE A 787 6.14 37.35 -19.29
C PHE A 787 7.27 36.94 -20.23
N VAL A 788 6.96 36.06 -21.18
CA VAL A 788 7.94 35.40 -22.05
C VAL A 788 7.73 35.76 -23.51
N ASN A 789 8.79 35.67 -24.29
CA ASN A 789 8.69 35.62 -25.74
C ASN A 789 8.91 34.18 -26.20
N ILE A 790 7.97 33.64 -26.97
CA ILE A 790 8.00 32.26 -27.43
C ILE A 790 8.14 32.24 -28.94
N ASP A 791 9.21 31.63 -29.42
CA ASP A 791 9.42 31.33 -30.85
C ASP A 791 9.29 29.81 -31.04
N ALA A 792 8.06 29.38 -31.37
CA ALA A 792 7.73 27.98 -31.58
C ALA A 792 6.60 27.79 -32.60
N VAL A 793 6.49 26.58 -33.16
CA VAL A 793 5.39 26.22 -34.06
C VAL A 793 4.08 26.05 -33.27
N GLY A 794 4.15 25.33 -32.15
CA GLY A 794 3.03 25.10 -31.24
C GLY A 794 3.14 25.93 -29.97
N VAL A 795 2.53 27.11 -29.95
CA VAL A 795 2.55 28.00 -28.77
C VAL A 795 1.36 27.74 -27.84
N ARG A 796 1.62 27.69 -26.53
CA ARG A 796 0.62 27.64 -25.46
C ARG A 796 0.85 28.77 -24.46
N ALA A 797 -0.22 29.49 -24.14
CA ALA A 797 -0.15 30.63 -23.23
C ALA A 797 0.29 30.25 -21.80
N ILE A 798 0.01 29.02 -21.36
CA ILE A 798 0.40 28.51 -20.04
C ILE A 798 1.10 27.16 -20.19
N ALA A 799 0.37 26.14 -20.66
CA ALA A 799 0.89 24.79 -20.93
C ALA A 799 0.03 24.02 -21.94
N GLY A 800 0.54 22.89 -22.45
CA GLY A 800 -0.26 21.90 -23.17
C GLY A 800 -0.96 20.95 -22.21
N ASP A 801 -2.29 20.82 -22.31
CA ASP A 801 -3.10 20.10 -21.33
C ASP A 801 -3.44 18.66 -21.74
N THR A 802 -3.45 17.75 -20.77
CA THR A 802 -4.13 16.45 -20.88
C THR A 802 -5.45 16.44 -20.07
N TYR A 803 -6.16 15.31 -20.03
CA TYR A 803 -7.53 15.22 -19.46
C TYR A 803 -7.63 15.56 -17.97
N GLU A 804 -6.50 15.52 -17.22
CA GLU A 804 -6.45 15.72 -15.77
C GLU A 804 -5.85 17.09 -15.36
N ALA A 805 -5.45 17.93 -16.32
CA ALA A 805 -4.75 19.19 -16.09
C ALA A 805 -5.65 20.28 -15.45
N SER A 806 -5.06 21.10 -14.55
CA SER A 806 -5.70 22.30 -13.99
C SER A 806 -4.76 23.50 -14.00
N TYR A 807 -5.29 24.67 -14.37
CA TYR A 807 -4.62 25.96 -14.16
C TYR A 807 -5.58 26.98 -13.56
N ILE A 808 -5.15 27.61 -12.47
CA ILE A 808 -6.00 28.45 -11.63
C ILE A 808 -5.28 29.77 -11.39
N ASN A 809 -5.93 30.90 -11.70
CA ASN A 809 -5.37 32.23 -11.44
C ASN A 809 -3.96 32.45 -12.04
N SER A 810 -3.69 31.88 -13.20
CA SER A 810 -2.39 31.95 -13.87
C SER A 810 -2.50 32.71 -15.19
N TYR A 811 -1.50 33.53 -15.50
CA TYR A 811 -1.58 34.54 -16.56
C TYR A 811 -0.32 34.56 -17.42
N SER A 812 -0.46 34.99 -18.67
CA SER A 812 0.67 35.22 -19.56
C SER A 812 0.48 36.43 -20.48
N ASN A 813 1.59 37.08 -20.85
CA ASN A 813 1.62 38.18 -21.82
C ASN A 813 1.19 37.78 -23.24
N ILE A 814 1.22 36.48 -23.55
CA ILE A 814 0.70 35.91 -24.80
C ILE A 814 -0.67 35.23 -24.61
N GLY A 815 -1.24 35.30 -23.40
CA GLY A 815 -2.56 34.76 -23.09
C GLY A 815 -3.70 35.64 -23.60
N GLU A 816 -4.83 35.02 -23.90
CA GLU A 816 -6.06 35.70 -24.29
C GLU A 816 -7.16 35.49 -23.24
N GLY A 817 -8.12 36.42 -23.17
CA GLY A 817 -9.28 36.32 -22.28
C GLY A 817 -8.88 36.19 -20.80
N ALA A 818 -9.29 35.09 -20.16
CA ALA A 818 -9.04 34.84 -18.73
C ALA A 818 -7.57 34.56 -18.39
N LEU A 819 -6.72 34.30 -19.40
CA LEU A 819 -5.29 34.04 -19.24
C LEU A 819 -4.42 35.27 -19.53
N ALA A 820 -5.02 36.37 -20.02
CA ALA A 820 -4.29 37.59 -20.37
C ALA A 820 -3.87 38.38 -19.13
N ILE A 821 -2.68 38.97 -19.16
CA ILE A 821 -2.27 39.96 -18.15
C ILE A 821 -3.04 41.26 -18.39
N GLY A 822 -3.73 41.75 -17.35
CA GLY A 822 -4.53 42.97 -17.39
C GLY A 822 -4.43 43.78 -16.10
N SER A 823 -5.15 44.91 -16.04
CA SER A 823 -5.05 45.87 -14.92
C SER A 823 -5.38 45.27 -13.55
N ASN A 824 -6.18 44.20 -13.51
CA ASN A 824 -6.60 43.55 -12.26
C ASN A 824 -5.75 42.34 -11.89
N THR A 825 -4.82 41.91 -12.75
CA THR A 825 -4.00 40.69 -12.55
C THR A 825 -3.23 40.76 -11.24
N PHE A 826 -2.57 41.89 -10.96
CA PHE A 826 -1.81 42.09 -9.71
C PHE A 826 -2.68 41.91 -8.45
N ALA A 827 -3.86 42.53 -8.44
CA ALA A 827 -4.81 42.39 -7.33
C ALA A 827 -5.34 40.94 -7.22
N ALA A 828 -5.61 40.28 -8.35
CA ALA A 828 -6.06 38.88 -8.36
C ALA A 828 -5.01 37.92 -7.79
N LEU A 829 -3.73 38.15 -8.09
CA LEU A 829 -2.61 37.37 -7.56
C LEU A 829 -2.48 37.53 -6.04
N ASN A 830 -2.47 38.76 -5.53
CA ASN A 830 -2.37 39.01 -4.09
C ASN A 830 -3.62 38.59 -3.30
N ASN A 831 -4.81 38.74 -3.87
CA ASN A 831 -6.03 38.20 -3.26
C ASN A 831 -6.01 36.66 -3.22
N TYR A 832 -5.37 36.00 -4.18
CA TYR A 832 -5.17 34.54 -4.13
C TYR A 832 -4.16 34.17 -3.05
N VAL A 833 -3.04 34.91 -2.92
CA VAL A 833 -2.06 34.71 -1.84
C VAL A 833 -2.72 34.89 -0.48
N GLU A 834 -3.49 35.96 -0.28
CA GLU A 834 -4.19 36.24 0.98
C GLU A 834 -5.18 35.13 1.32
N ARG A 835 -6.06 34.75 0.38
CA ARG A 835 -7.02 33.66 0.58
C ARG A 835 -6.33 32.33 0.85
N THR A 836 -5.25 32.03 0.13
CA THR A 836 -4.52 30.77 0.32
C THR A 836 -3.81 30.74 1.67
N ASN A 837 -3.14 31.82 2.05
CA ASN A 837 -2.42 31.90 3.33
C ASN A 837 -3.36 31.97 4.55
N ASN A 838 -4.58 32.48 4.37
CA ASN A 838 -5.62 32.50 5.41
C ASN A 838 -6.45 31.20 5.46
N SER A 839 -6.32 30.34 4.46
CA SER A 839 -6.99 29.03 4.44
C SER A 839 -6.38 28.09 5.49
N LEU A 840 -7.23 27.46 6.31
CA LEU A 840 -6.85 26.42 7.27
C LEU A 840 -6.30 25.13 6.61
N LEU A 841 -6.39 25.03 5.28
CA LEU A 841 -5.89 23.91 4.46
C LEU A 841 -4.55 24.22 3.76
N SER A 842 -3.98 25.42 3.94
CA SER A 842 -2.69 25.77 3.30
C SER A 842 -1.53 24.96 3.90
N GLU A 843 -0.85 24.19 3.06
CA GLU A 843 0.35 23.42 3.46
C GLU A 843 1.65 24.24 3.38
N HIS A 844 1.62 25.30 2.57
CA HIS A 844 2.73 26.22 2.24
C HIS A 844 2.28 27.68 2.34
N LYS A 845 3.21 28.58 2.69
CA LYS A 845 2.98 30.02 2.71
C LYS A 845 3.43 30.64 1.40
N LEU A 846 2.49 31.21 0.66
CA LEU A 846 2.77 31.94 -0.58
C LEU A 846 3.27 33.35 -0.24
N LYS A 847 4.26 33.82 -0.99
CA LYS A 847 4.77 35.20 -0.90
C LYS A 847 3.87 36.15 -1.67
N GLN A 848 3.74 37.38 -1.19
CA GLN A 848 3.00 38.43 -1.89
C GLN A 848 3.70 38.77 -3.20
N TRP A 849 2.94 39.20 -4.19
CA TRP A 849 3.44 39.79 -5.42
C TRP A 849 3.73 41.28 -5.21
N GLU A 850 4.83 41.74 -5.79
CA GLU A 850 5.18 43.16 -5.87
C GLU A 850 5.20 43.64 -7.32
N VAL A 851 4.93 44.94 -7.51
CA VAL A 851 5.08 45.58 -8.82
C VAL A 851 6.56 45.80 -9.05
N ASP A 852 7.06 45.26 -10.16
CA ASP A 852 8.43 45.45 -10.61
C ASP A 852 8.43 46.38 -11.81
N ASP A 853 9.30 47.40 -11.80
CA ASP A 853 9.43 48.42 -12.85
C ASP A 853 9.74 47.80 -14.23
N VAL A 854 10.23 46.57 -14.27
CA VAL A 854 10.64 45.85 -15.48
C VAL A 854 9.59 44.82 -15.94
N TYR A 855 8.84 44.20 -15.02
CA TYR A 855 8.12 42.94 -15.31
C TYR A 855 6.61 42.89 -15.01
N PHE A 856 5.98 44.04 -14.78
CA PHE A 856 4.55 44.17 -14.37
C PHE A 856 4.27 43.66 -12.94
N ALA A 857 4.61 42.41 -12.61
CA ALA A 857 4.50 41.85 -11.26
C ALA A 857 5.42 40.64 -11.09
N LYS A 858 6.09 40.52 -9.93
CA LYS A 858 6.89 39.34 -9.55
C LYS A 858 6.62 38.93 -8.11
N VAL A 859 7.06 37.74 -7.70
CA VAL A 859 6.94 37.26 -6.32
C VAL A 859 7.96 37.98 -5.44
N ALA A 860 7.55 38.49 -4.28
CA ALA A 860 8.42 39.24 -3.37
C ALA A 860 9.37 38.34 -2.57
N ASN A 861 10.65 38.74 -2.50
CA ASN A 861 11.72 38.07 -1.72
C ASN A 861 11.44 38.08 -0.20
#